data_AF-A0AAE9ES25-F1
#
_entry.id   AF-A0AAE9ES25-F1
#
_cell.length_a   1.000
_cell.length_b   1.000
_cell.length_c   1.000
_cell.angle_alpha   90.00
_cell.angle_beta   90.00
_cell.angle_gamma   90.00
#
_symmetry.space_group_name_H-M   'P 1'
#
loop_
_entity.id
_entity.type
_entity.pdbx_description
1 polymer ?
#
loop_
_entity_poly.entity_id
_entity_poly.type
_entity_poly.pdbx_seq_one_letter_code
_entity_poly.pdbx_strand_id
1 'polypeptide(L)'
;MDSGKLVEQQKSMLNEITKRMAWEEADNFNLKLKKIANNLEHLTSVKNPVMDTMVMKSKNLITIGHTDQDESFKSDEFIDKKENAPVESLKEHQELRIFETLSESRATLTELVHKSGMNVTIQEDDLDKQMDQLALNGKETEGNSTQFWDSRGRISKFAKIYLEWMKRQDLEKRQNKACDELRLDKVNSEITGMLRSATEQLSKANETIQKLEHERKMLMVEIHQIWEESKNDKRILMMANVNYDRSQKELSDLIVIINNKEKEEEERVRAMKKLEETNKKLREENKTLLKENKSLIRELDLQKDEADKTVKRANEELEKKHRQLLKEQERTAALELELKDMNVGLEYREQEIKEGDEKLKREKKMARKAREELDEQIRKTRESDWKLKEANERMEKVVKEKNVEIQRIREELNYKWLVEHNKAKEEMRKASEAESKARQLMIEREKILEQSNRFGSSSPVQEAVYRERNRALNLELKHKKDEIAHLKNRIRELSDSSGSLPQVNHHVQDPKVHLEKFEKMKKDFQEDNDLKAKRMQIERLIHATDSNETRAIAISELDRYDESIEAYQDVLQFNILKIKITKDPSDCLPFPSFPELSSKFLDAEKSQWEKPTFGEKDCAVCFDEIHKNERISTCPNPKCSPKYHQKCYKKAMEARAVCPYCQTSC
;
A
#
# COMPACT_ATOMS: atom_id res chain seq x y z
N MET A 1 -63.92 87.15 -58.84
CA MET A 1 -62.67 86.72 -58.15
C MET A 1 -61.66 86.35 -59.22
N ASP A 2 -60.37 86.55 -58.96
CA ASP A 2 -59.31 86.38 -59.97
C ASP A 2 -58.92 84.90 -60.12
N SER A 3 -59.10 84.35 -61.32
CA SER A 3 -58.83 82.94 -61.63
C SER A 3 -57.34 82.60 -61.64
N GLY A 4 -56.45 83.56 -61.91
CA GLY A 4 -55.01 83.33 -61.89
C GLY A 4 -54.52 82.92 -60.51
N LYS A 5 -54.94 83.66 -59.48
CA LYS A 5 -54.59 83.39 -58.07
C LYS A 5 -55.09 82.03 -57.57
N LEU A 6 -56.26 81.58 -58.06
CA LEU A 6 -56.80 80.27 -57.68
C LEU A 6 -55.91 79.12 -58.20
N VAL A 7 -55.46 79.20 -59.45
CA VAL A 7 -54.55 78.20 -60.06
C VAL A 7 -53.19 78.20 -59.37
N GLU A 8 -52.68 79.37 -58.99
CA GLU A 8 -51.39 79.52 -58.31
C GLU A 8 -51.43 78.99 -56.87
N GLN A 9 -52.53 79.23 -56.15
CA GLN A 9 -52.80 78.67 -54.83
C GLN A 9 -53.02 77.13 -54.88
N GLN A 10 -53.67 76.61 -55.92
CA GLN A 10 -53.78 75.16 -56.16
C GLN A 10 -52.41 74.52 -56.44
N LYS A 11 -51.57 75.13 -57.27
CA LYS A 11 -50.18 74.66 -57.50
C LYS A 11 -49.35 74.68 -56.22
N SER A 12 -49.51 75.70 -55.38
CA SER A 12 -48.86 75.79 -54.07
C SER A 12 -49.26 74.63 -53.15
N MET A 13 -50.57 74.39 -52.98
CA MET A 13 -51.07 73.26 -52.18
C MET A 13 -50.62 71.90 -52.71
N LEU A 14 -50.67 71.67 -54.04
CA LEU A 14 -50.27 70.40 -54.63
C LEU A 14 -48.77 70.10 -54.39
N ASN A 15 -47.92 71.13 -54.45
CA ASN A 15 -46.49 71.01 -54.15
C ASN A 15 -46.23 70.75 -52.65
N GLU A 16 -47.06 71.31 -51.75
CA GLU A 16 -46.97 70.99 -50.33
C GLU A 16 -47.44 69.56 -50.00
N ILE A 17 -48.55 69.11 -50.59
CA ILE A 17 -49.06 67.73 -50.47
C ILE A 17 -48.00 66.73 -50.96
N THR A 18 -47.39 67.00 -52.12
CA THR A 18 -46.31 66.15 -52.68
C THR A 18 -45.11 66.05 -51.72
N LYS A 19 -44.74 67.15 -51.05
CA LYS A 19 -43.66 67.14 -50.04
C LYS A 19 -44.02 66.37 -48.77
N ARG A 20 -45.28 66.45 -48.31
CA ARG A 20 -45.76 65.68 -47.15
C ARG A 20 -45.77 64.18 -47.44
N MET A 21 -46.29 63.77 -48.61
CA MET A 21 -46.25 62.36 -49.05
C MET A 21 -44.82 61.80 -49.10
N ALA A 22 -43.87 62.54 -49.66
CA ALA A 22 -42.47 62.12 -49.72
C ALA A 22 -41.81 61.96 -48.32
N TRP A 23 -42.24 62.77 -47.34
CA TRP A 23 -41.81 62.62 -45.94
C TRP A 23 -42.46 61.40 -45.27
N GLU A 24 -43.77 61.20 -45.45
CA GLU A 24 -44.50 60.05 -44.90
C GLU A 24 -43.99 58.72 -45.46
N GLU A 25 -43.59 58.67 -46.73
CA GLU A 25 -42.93 57.50 -47.33
C GLU A 25 -41.53 57.24 -46.73
N ALA A 26 -40.74 58.29 -46.50
CA ALA A 26 -39.42 58.18 -45.87
C ALA A 26 -39.50 57.69 -44.42
N ASP A 27 -40.43 58.22 -43.62
CA ASP A 27 -40.64 57.75 -42.24
C ASP A 27 -41.20 56.33 -42.18
N ASN A 28 -42.08 55.95 -43.11
CA ASN A 28 -42.58 54.58 -43.23
C ASN A 28 -41.46 53.60 -43.65
N PHE A 29 -40.50 54.03 -44.48
CA PHE A 29 -39.30 53.27 -44.81
C PHE A 29 -38.37 53.11 -43.59
N ASN A 30 -38.10 54.19 -42.86
CA ASN A 30 -37.31 54.16 -41.61
C ASN A 30 -37.96 53.26 -40.54
N LEU A 31 -39.29 53.28 -40.41
CA LEU A 31 -40.04 52.42 -39.49
C LEU A 31 -39.93 50.93 -39.87
N LYS A 32 -39.87 50.60 -41.17
CA LYS A 32 -39.61 49.24 -41.66
C LYS A 32 -38.18 48.79 -41.36
N LEU A 33 -37.18 49.64 -41.59
CA LEU A 33 -35.79 49.35 -41.21
C LEU A 33 -35.65 49.11 -39.70
N LYS A 34 -36.31 49.92 -38.85
CA LYS A 34 -36.31 49.72 -37.40
C LYS A 34 -36.96 48.40 -36.98
N LYS A 35 -38.05 47.97 -37.64
CA LYS A 35 -38.63 46.63 -37.42
C LYS A 35 -37.68 45.50 -37.85
N ILE A 36 -36.92 45.66 -38.92
CA ILE A 36 -35.93 44.66 -39.36
C ILE A 36 -34.79 44.55 -38.33
N ALA A 37 -34.28 45.69 -37.82
CA ALA A 37 -33.25 45.70 -36.77
C ALA A 37 -33.72 45.01 -35.48
N ASN A 38 -34.90 45.37 -34.96
CA ASN A 38 -35.45 44.74 -33.76
C ASN A 38 -35.70 43.23 -33.94
N ASN A 39 -36.06 42.76 -35.13
CA ASN A 39 -36.23 41.34 -35.42
C ASN A 39 -34.90 40.57 -35.47
N LEU A 40 -33.82 41.20 -35.96
CA LEU A 40 -32.47 40.63 -35.91
C LEU A 40 -31.95 40.52 -34.47
N GLU A 41 -32.19 41.54 -33.65
CA GLU A 41 -31.83 41.57 -32.23
C GLU A 41 -32.60 40.51 -31.41
N HIS A 42 -33.84 40.17 -31.81
CA HIS A 42 -34.59 39.07 -31.20
C HIS A 42 -34.08 37.67 -31.59
N LEU A 43 -33.41 37.52 -32.73
CA LEU A 43 -32.83 36.25 -33.20
C LEU A 43 -31.49 35.92 -32.55
N THR A 44 -30.73 36.93 -32.10
CA THR A 44 -29.45 36.74 -31.37
C THR A 44 -29.62 36.52 -29.86
N SER A 45 -30.85 36.57 -29.34
CA SER A 45 -31.15 36.54 -27.90
C SER A 45 -31.44 35.14 -27.32
N VAL A 46 -31.60 34.11 -28.15
CA VAL A 46 -31.98 32.75 -27.69
C VAL A 46 -30.77 31.97 -27.18
N LYS A 47 -30.59 31.93 -25.85
CA LYS A 47 -29.57 31.10 -25.19
C LYS A 47 -29.80 29.60 -25.47
N ASN A 48 -28.75 28.90 -25.92
CA ASN A 48 -28.78 27.45 -26.18
C ASN A 48 -27.67 26.74 -25.37
N PRO A 49 -27.98 26.00 -24.28
CA PRO A 49 -27.01 25.64 -23.25
C PRO A 49 -26.31 24.28 -23.47
N VAL A 50 -25.69 24.05 -24.63
CA VAL A 50 -25.04 22.75 -24.96
C VAL A 50 -23.76 22.89 -25.80
N MET A 51 -22.78 23.72 -25.38
CA MET A 51 -21.50 23.87 -26.12
C MET A 51 -20.20 23.91 -25.29
N ASP A 52 -20.24 23.97 -23.95
CA ASP A 52 -19.03 24.14 -23.12
C ASP A 52 -18.27 22.83 -22.79
N THR A 53 -18.60 21.70 -23.42
CA THR A 53 -17.92 20.41 -23.20
C THR A 53 -17.63 19.65 -24.51
N MET A 54 -16.48 19.93 -25.14
CA MET A 54 -15.56 18.95 -25.78
C MET A 54 -14.53 19.64 -26.71
N VAL A 55 -13.44 20.18 -26.14
CA VAL A 55 -12.21 20.51 -26.92
C VAL A 55 -10.95 20.13 -26.12
N MET A 56 -10.53 18.87 -26.20
CA MET A 56 -9.15 18.45 -25.90
C MET A 56 -8.83 17.11 -26.57
N LYS A 57 -7.56 16.94 -26.99
CA LYS A 57 -6.93 15.77 -27.63
C LYS A 57 -7.24 15.49 -29.12
N SER A 58 -6.37 16.02 -30.00
CA SER A 58 -5.45 15.16 -30.77
C SER A 58 -4.49 15.97 -31.65
N LYS A 59 -3.17 15.71 -31.52
CA LYS A 59 -2.14 15.72 -32.59
C LYS A 59 -0.74 15.49 -31.99
N ASN A 60 -0.05 14.46 -32.48
CA ASN A 60 1.41 14.26 -32.45
C ASN A 60 1.76 13.10 -33.41
N LEU A 61 3.05 12.95 -33.75
CA LEU A 61 3.59 12.29 -34.97
C LEU A 61 3.46 13.24 -36.19
N ILE A 62 4.45 13.44 -37.08
CA ILE A 62 5.58 12.63 -37.62
C ILE A 62 6.81 13.61 -37.80
N THR A 63 8.14 13.34 -37.91
CA THR A 63 9.02 12.25 -38.45
C THR A 63 10.46 12.28 -37.83
N ILE A 64 11.20 11.16 -37.92
CA ILE A 64 12.68 10.98 -38.12
C ILE A 64 13.74 11.48 -37.10
N GLY A 65 14.67 10.57 -36.77
CA GLY A 65 16.05 10.83 -36.27
C GLY A 65 16.75 9.56 -35.73
N HIS A 66 17.78 9.03 -36.41
CA HIS A 66 18.68 7.95 -35.92
C HIS A 66 19.85 8.57 -35.08
N THR A 67 20.75 7.89 -34.37
CA THR A 67 21.35 6.51 -34.41
C THR A 67 21.77 6.01 -33.01
N ASP A 68 21.93 4.68 -32.83
CA ASP A 68 23.08 3.89 -32.30
C ASP A 68 24.05 4.51 -31.24
N GLN A 69 24.68 3.78 -30.29
CA GLN A 69 24.63 2.38 -29.82
C GLN A 69 25.38 2.25 -28.47
N ASP A 70 24.96 1.30 -27.62
CA ASP A 70 25.76 0.47 -26.68
C ASP A 70 26.81 1.06 -25.68
N GLU A 71 27.32 0.11 -24.87
CA GLU A 71 28.51 0.09 -24.00
C GLU A 71 28.43 0.61 -22.54
N SER A 72 28.80 -0.34 -21.68
CA SER A 72 28.78 -0.41 -20.22
C SER A 72 30.05 0.10 -19.52
N PHE A 73 30.01 0.08 -18.18
CA PHE A 73 31.10 0.03 -17.19
C PHE A 73 31.60 1.35 -16.55
N LYS A 74 31.51 1.37 -15.19
CA LYS A 74 32.53 1.83 -14.21
C LYS A 74 32.93 3.32 -14.20
N SER A 75 33.42 3.91 -13.10
CA SER A 75 33.35 3.58 -11.66
C SER A 75 33.73 4.86 -10.86
N ASP A 76 33.85 4.72 -9.53
CA ASP A 76 34.69 5.56 -8.65
C ASP A 76 34.22 6.97 -8.22
N GLU A 77 33.72 7.00 -6.97
CA GLU A 77 34.29 7.73 -5.82
C GLU A 77 34.36 9.28 -5.69
N PHE A 78 34.04 9.73 -4.45
CA PHE A 78 34.43 10.99 -3.78
C PHE A 78 33.91 12.33 -4.39
N ILE A 79 33.69 13.45 -3.66
CA ILE A 79 34.05 13.88 -2.29
C ILE A 79 32.82 14.43 -1.52
N ASP A 80 32.88 14.37 -0.18
CA ASP A 80 32.13 15.14 0.83
C ASP A 80 31.62 16.55 0.44
N LYS A 81 30.50 16.96 1.07
CA LYS A 81 30.41 18.30 1.70
C LYS A 81 29.36 18.37 2.81
N LYS A 82 29.75 19.02 3.92
CA LYS A 82 28.93 19.31 5.11
C LYS A 82 28.39 20.74 5.05
N GLU A 83 27.25 20.97 5.71
CA GLU A 83 26.95 22.10 6.63
C GLU A 83 25.52 21.87 7.19
N ASN A 84 25.31 21.88 8.52
CA ASN A 84 24.99 23.03 9.41
C ASN A 84 23.65 23.73 9.04
N ALA A 85 22.72 24.06 9.95
CA ALA A 85 22.69 24.02 11.43
C ALA A 85 21.23 23.81 11.94
N PRO A 86 20.90 23.85 13.26
CA PRO A 86 19.61 23.40 13.80
C PRO A 86 18.52 24.49 13.90
N VAL A 87 17.27 24.07 14.07
CA VAL A 87 16.15 24.90 14.57
C VAL A 87 15.35 24.09 15.60
N GLU A 88 14.95 24.74 16.70
CA GLU A 88 14.19 24.15 17.80
C GLU A 88 12.70 23.98 17.43
N SER A 89 12.02 23.00 18.05
CA SER A 89 10.56 22.87 17.97
C SER A 89 9.95 22.90 19.37
N LEU A 90 9.35 24.03 19.73
CA LEU A 90 8.49 24.12 20.91
C LEU A 90 7.12 23.51 20.57
N LYS A 91 6.57 22.72 21.50
CA LYS A 91 5.17 22.28 21.42
C LYS A 91 4.28 23.30 22.13
N GLU A 92 3.17 23.64 21.51
CA GLU A 92 1.97 24.02 22.26
C GLU A 92 0.72 23.53 21.52
N HIS A 93 -0.10 22.72 22.21
CA HIS A 93 -1.45 22.38 21.77
C HIS A 93 -2.41 23.41 22.36
N GLN A 94 -3.42 23.82 21.60
CA GLN A 94 -4.68 24.25 22.19
C GLN A 94 -5.87 23.74 21.39
N GLU A 95 -6.96 23.44 22.09
CA GLU A 95 -8.02 22.55 21.62
C GLU A 95 -9.30 23.29 21.21
N LEU A 96 -10.06 22.63 20.34
CA LEU A 96 -11.53 22.56 20.34
C LEU A 96 -12.36 23.86 20.55
N ARG A 97 -13.10 24.22 19.50
CA ARG A 97 -14.57 24.12 19.61
C ARG A 97 -15.29 23.96 18.27
N ILE A 98 -16.06 22.87 18.17
CA ILE A 98 -17.18 22.71 17.23
C ILE A 98 -18.46 22.97 18.03
N PHE A 99 -19.52 23.44 17.39
CA PHE A 99 -20.88 23.43 17.95
C PHE A 99 -21.90 23.05 16.86
N GLU A 100 -22.85 22.19 17.21
CA GLU A 100 -23.90 21.67 16.32
C GLU A 100 -25.24 22.39 16.50
N THR A 101 -26.05 22.38 15.43
CA THR A 101 -27.54 22.32 15.46
C THR A 101 -27.97 21.79 14.07
N LEU A 102 -28.72 20.71 13.85
CA LEU A 102 -29.93 20.08 14.45
C LEU A 102 -31.26 20.47 13.78
N SER A 103 -32.24 19.54 13.80
CA SER A 103 -33.60 19.53 13.21
C SER A 103 -33.66 19.48 11.66
N GLU A 104 -34.36 18.56 10.96
CA GLU A 104 -35.77 18.05 11.02
C GLU A 104 -36.79 18.92 10.24
N SER A 105 -37.84 18.41 9.57
CA SER A 105 -38.19 17.03 9.18
C SER A 105 -39.27 16.93 8.04
N ARG A 106 -39.20 15.83 7.28
CA ARG A 106 -40.28 14.93 6.76
C ARG A 106 -41.73 15.44 6.48
N ALA A 107 -42.20 15.32 5.23
CA ALA A 107 -43.63 15.11 4.86
C ALA A 107 -43.80 14.49 3.45
N THR A 108 -44.95 13.88 3.13
CA THR A 108 -45.25 13.09 1.89
C THR A 108 -46.73 13.14 1.48
N LEU A 109 -47.09 13.09 0.18
CA LEU A 109 -48.42 12.68 -0.35
C LEU A 109 -48.44 12.50 -1.90
N THR A 110 -49.55 11.99 -2.48
CA THR A 110 -49.77 11.67 -3.92
C THR A 110 -51.17 12.17 -4.41
N GLU A 111 -51.67 12.07 -5.65
CA GLU A 111 -51.25 11.34 -6.89
C GLU A 111 -51.62 12.14 -8.19
N LEU A 112 -52.31 11.74 -9.30
CA LEU A 112 -53.05 10.55 -9.74
C LEU A 112 -53.11 10.41 -11.30
N VAL A 113 -52.94 9.18 -11.80
CA VAL A 113 -53.39 8.53 -13.08
C VAL A 113 -54.12 9.33 -14.19
N HIS A 114 -53.58 9.36 -15.44
CA HIS A 114 -54.22 8.99 -16.73
C HIS A 114 -53.33 9.31 -17.98
N LYS A 115 -53.73 8.96 -19.23
CA LYS A 115 -53.51 7.67 -19.94
C LYS A 115 -53.92 7.75 -21.44
N SER A 116 -53.00 8.03 -22.36
CA SER A 116 -53.16 7.79 -23.82
C SER A 116 -51.85 8.04 -24.60
N GLY A 117 -51.49 7.36 -25.69
CA GLY A 117 -52.13 6.18 -26.29
C GLY A 117 -52.33 6.21 -27.82
N MET A 118 -51.26 6.27 -28.62
CA MET A 118 -51.31 5.89 -30.05
C MET A 118 -50.05 5.15 -30.48
N ASN A 119 -50.22 4.01 -31.15
CA ASN A 119 -49.16 3.31 -31.87
C ASN A 119 -49.13 3.77 -33.33
N VAL A 120 -47.94 3.88 -33.91
CA VAL A 120 -47.73 3.72 -35.35
C VAL A 120 -46.56 2.76 -35.54
N THR A 121 -46.84 1.56 -36.02
CA THR A 121 -45.83 0.59 -36.45
C THR A 121 -45.32 0.95 -37.83
N ILE A 122 -44.00 0.96 -38.00
CA ILE A 122 -43.33 0.94 -39.31
C ILE A 122 -42.43 -0.30 -39.32
N GLN A 123 -42.43 -1.03 -40.43
CA GLN A 123 -41.68 -2.29 -40.59
C GLN A 123 -40.19 -2.01 -40.85
N GLU A 124 -39.31 -2.93 -40.44
CA GLU A 124 -37.85 -2.76 -40.53
C GLU A 124 -37.23 -3.31 -41.84
N ASP A 125 -38.04 -3.93 -42.72
CA ASP A 125 -37.59 -4.80 -43.82
C ASP A 125 -37.01 -4.11 -45.08
N ASP A 126 -36.88 -2.78 -45.12
CA ASP A 126 -36.43 -2.02 -46.30
C ASP A 126 -35.06 -1.33 -46.15
N LEU A 127 -34.37 -1.49 -45.01
CA LEU A 127 -33.06 -0.88 -44.81
C LEU A 127 -31.89 -1.70 -45.39
N ASP A 128 -31.95 -3.03 -45.26
CA ASP A 128 -30.83 -3.92 -45.64
C ASP A 128 -30.53 -3.89 -47.15
N LYS A 129 -31.56 -3.71 -48.00
CA LYS A 129 -31.40 -3.63 -49.47
C LYS A 129 -30.63 -2.39 -49.94
N GLN A 130 -30.43 -1.36 -49.11
CA GLN A 130 -29.61 -0.20 -49.46
C GLN A 130 -28.14 -0.34 -49.04
N MET A 131 -27.81 -1.28 -48.15
CA MET A 131 -26.42 -1.50 -47.70
C MET A 131 -25.58 -2.26 -48.75
N ASP A 132 -26.17 -3.26 -49.42
CA ASP A 132 -25.46 -4.10 -50.41
C ASP A 132 -24.92 -3.33 -51.63
N GLN A 133 -25.50 -2.17 -51.98
CA GLN A 133 -25.00 -1.34 -53.10
C GLN A 133 -23.75 -0.51 -52.75
N LEU A 134 -23.38 -0.38 -51.47
CA LEU A 134 -22.17 0.33 -51.04
C LEU A 134 -20.96 -0.61 -50.82
N ALA A 135 -21.17 -1.93 -50.78
CA ALA A 135 -20.12 -2.91 -50.50
C ALA A 135 -19.14 -3.15 -51.66
N LEU A 136 -19.39 -2.61 -52.86
CA LEU A 136 -18.67 -2.97 -54.10
C LEU A 136 -17.54 -2.00 -54.53
N ASN A 137 -17.34 -0.87 -53.86
CA ASN A 137 -16.25 0.07 -54.16
C ASN A 137 -15.69 0.70 -52.88
N GLY A 138 -14.63 0.11 -52.31
CA GLY A 138 -14.02 0.61 -51.07
C GLY A 138 -12.96 -0.29 -50.44
N LYS A 139 -11.88 -0.59 -51.18
CA LYS A 139 -10.66 -1.14 -50.54
C LYS A 139 -9.88 -0.04 -49.82
N GLU A 140 -9.09 -0.46 -48.83
CA GLU A 140 -7.99 0.29 -48.22
C GLU A 140 -8.37 1.57 -47.45
N THR A 141 -8.72 1.41 -46.17
CA THR A 141 -8.13 2.21 -45.06
C THR A 141 -8.43 1.55 -43.71
N GLU A 142 -7.70 0.49 -43.36
CA GLU A 142 -7.74 -0.08 -42.00
C GLU A 142 -6.99 0.83 -41.02
N GLY A 143 -7.71 1.78 -40.43
CA GLY A 143 -7.20 2.66 -39.38
C GLY A 143 -8.27 3.62 -38.87
N ASN A 144 -8.46 3.68 -37.54
CA ASN A 144 -9.35 4.61 -36.82
C ASN A 144 -10.88 4.36 -36.91
N SER A 145 -11.36 3.18 -37.29
CA SER A 145 -12.82 2.87 -37.36
C SER A 145 -13.46 2.38 -36.04
N THR A 146 -12.90 2.74 -34.88
CA THR A 146 -13.41 2.31 -33.54
C THR A 146 -14.09 3.43 -32.73
N GLN A 147 -14.03 4.69 -33.17
CA GLN A 147 -14.64 5.82 -32.42
C GLN A 147 -16.14 6.05 -32.71
N PHE A 148 -16.70 5.41 -33.74
CA PHE A 148 -18.08 5.64 -34.19
C PHE A 148 -19.11 4.63 -33.67
N TRP A 149 -18.67 3.55 -33.03
CA TRP A 149 -19.50 2.43 -32.59
C TRP A 149 -19.46 2.30 -31.05
N ASP A 150 -20.61 2.02 -30.42
CA ASP A 150 -20.64 1.62 -29.02
C ASP A 150 -20.05 0.20 -28.83
N SER A 151 -19.82 -0.22 -27.58
CA SER A 151 -19.32 -1.56 -27.24
C SER A 151 -20.31 -2.71 -27.56
N ARG A 152 -21.39 -2.42 -28.29
CA ARG A 152 -22.37 -3.37 -28.83
C ARG A 152 -22.53 -3.24 -30.36
N GLY A 153 -21.61 -2.55 -31.03
CA GLY A 153 -21.59 -2.44 -32.49
C GLY A 153 -22.67 -1.53 -33.07
N ARG A 154 -23.11 -0.49 -32.35
CA ARG A 154 -24.14 0.46 -32.83
C ARG A 154 -23.62 1.88 -32.95
N ILE A 155 -24.05 2.59 -34.00
CA ILE A 155 -23.62 3.96 -34.31
C ILE A 155 -23.89 4.88 -33.11
N SER A 156 -22.83 5.55 -32.64
CA SER A 156 -22.84 6.47 -31.50
C SER A 156 -23.93 7.54 -31.62
N LYS A 157 -24.57 7.87 -30.49
CA LYS A 157 -25.59 8.94 -30.42
C LYS A 157 -25.05 10.29 -30.90
N PHE A 158 -23.76 10.55 -30.69
CA PHE A 158 -23.06 11.75 -31.19
C PHE A 158 -22.94 11.77 -32.72
N ALA A 159 -22.63 10.62 -33.34
CA ALA A 159 -22.50 10.50 -34.78
C ALA A 159 -23.84 10.72 -35.52
N LYS A 160 -24.97 10.27 -34.92
CA LYS A 160 -26.30 10.58 -35.46
C LYS A 160 -26.59 12.09 -35.48
N ILE A 161 -26.28 12.79 -34.38
CA ILE A 161 -26.45 14.25 -34.27
C ILE A 161 -25.57 15.00 -35.29
N TYR A 162 -24.31 14.58 -35.46
CA TYR A 162 -23.41 15.18 -36.44
C TYR A 162 -23.91 15.03 -37.90
N LEU A 163 -24.45 13.86 -38.24
CA LEU A 163 -25.03 13.61 -39.57
C LEU A 163 -26.32 14.41 -39.83
N GLU A 164 -27.14 14.65 -38.81
CA GLU A 164 -28.29 15.57 -38.94
C GLU A 164 -27.85 17.03 -39.12
N TRP A 165 -26.85 17.49 -38.37
CA TRP A 165 -26.33 18.86 -38.50
C TRP A 165 -25.76 19.12 -39.89
N MET A 166 -24.96 18.19 -40.43
CA MET A 166 -24.44 18.24 -41.81
C MET A 166 -25.56 18.34 -42.85
N LYS A 167 -26.62 17.52 -42.73
CA LYS A 167 -27.79 17.58 -43.63
C LYS A 167 -28.52 18.93 -43.55
N ARG A 168 -28.60 19.52 -42.36
CA ARG A 168 -29.27 20.82 -42.12
C ARG A 168 -28.51 21.98 -42.78
N GLN A 169 -27.18 22.01 -42.61
CA GLN A 169 -26.30 22.99 -43.24
C GLN A 169 -26.32 22.94 -44.77
N ASP A 170 -26.41 21.76 -45.38
CA ASP A 170 -26.47 21.64 -46.84
C ASP A 170 -27.84 22.06 -47.41
N LEU A 171 -28.93 21.82 -46.66
CA LEU A 171 -30.27 22.29 -47.03
C LEU A 171 -30.36 23.82 -47.03
N GLU A 172 -29.79 24.46 -46.00
CA GLU A 172 -29.77 25.91 -45.81
C GLU A 172 -28.97 26.63 -46.93
N LYS A 173 -27.84 26.06 -47.35
CA LYS A 173 -27.07 26.55 -48.51
C LYS A 173 -27.85 26.48 -49.83
N ARG A 174 -28.62 25.41 -50.05
CA ARG A 174 -29.46 25.25 -51.25
C ARG A 174 -30.62 26.27 -51.28
N GLN A 175 -31.24 26.54 -50.14
CA GLN A 175 -32.34 27.51 -50.04
C GLN A 175 -31.88 28.95 -50.32
N ASN A 176 -30.74 29.36 -49.77
CA ASN A 176 -30.23 30.72 -50.00
C ASN A 176 -29.88 30.98 -51.48
N LYS A 177 -29.24 30.02 -52.17
CA LYS A 177 -28.90 30.19 -53.61
C LYS A 177 -30.12 30.40 -54.51
N ALA A 178 -31.22 29.72 -54.24
CA ALA A 178 -32.46 29.83 -55.02
C ALA A 178 -33.13 31.22 -54.90
N CYS A 179 -32.93 31.93 -53.78
CA CYS A 179 -33.55 33.23 -53.53
C CYS A 179 -32.90 34.38 -54.31
N ASP A 180 -31.59 34.30 -54.58
CA ASP A 180 -30.87 35.36 -55.30
C ASP A 180 -31.01 35.24 -56.82
N GLU A 181 -31.04 34.01 -57.37
CA GLU A 181 -31.30 33.77 -58.80
C GLU A 181 -32.68 34.31 -59.21
N LEU A 182 -33.72 34.06 -58.40
CA LEU A 182 -35.09 34.59 -58.61
C LEU A 182 -35.20 36.13 -58.59
N ARG A 183 -34.22 36.86 -58.04
CA ARG A 183 -34.23 38.33 -58.00
C ARG A 183 -33.68 38.97 -59.27
N LEU A 184 -32.68 38.38 -59.93
CA LEU A 184 -32.12 38.94 -61.18
C LEU A 184 -33.12 38.85 -62.33
N ASP A 185 -33.77 37.70 -62.50
CA ASP A 185 -34.70 37.48 -63.63
C ASP A 185 -35.86 38.46 -63.65
N LYS A 186 -36.39 38.83 -62.48
CA LYS A 186 -37.47 39.82 -62.40
C LYS A 186 -37.04 41.19 -62.93
N VAL A 187 -35.88 41.70 -62.50
CA VAL A 187 -35.35 43.01 -62.95
C VAL A 187 -35.06 43.00 -64.45
N ASN A 188 -34.48 41.91 -64.96
CA ASN A 188 -34.23 41.73 -66.39
C ASN A 188 -35.53 41.72 -67.21
N SER A 189 -36.61 41.12 -66.69
CA SER A 189 -37.92 41.10 -67.36
C SER A 189 -38.54 42.50 -67.51
N GLU A 190 -38.43 43.34 -66.48
CA GLU A 190 -39.02 44.68 -66.45
C GLU A 190 -38.28 45.64 -67.41
N ILE A 191 -36.95 45.60 -67.44
CA ILE A 191 -36.12 46.35 -68.40
C ILE A 191 -36.44 45.93 -69.85
N THR A 192 -36.59 44.63 -70.10
CA THR A 192 -36.94 44.07 -71.42
C THR A 192 -38.39 44.38 -71.83
N GLY A 193 -39.27 44.74 -70.88
CA GLY A 193 -40.59 45.31 -71.15
C GLY A 193 -40.51 46.75 -71.66
N MET A 194 -39.83 47.63 -70.91
CA MET A 194 -39.72 49.05 -71.25
C MET A 194 -39.08 49.29 -72.62
N LEU A 195 -38.01 48.57 -72.95
CA LEU A 195 -37.31 48.71 -74.24
C LEU A 195 -38.23 48.41 -75.43
N ARG A 196 -39.07 47.38 -75.36
CA ARG A 196 -40.02 47.05 -76.43
C ARG A 196 -41.08 48.14 -76.62
N SER A 197 -41.62 48.70 -75.53
CA SER A 197 -42.59 49.79 -75.60
C SER A 197 -42.02 51.06 -76.25
N ALA A 198 -40.72 51.35 -76.05
CA ALA A 198 -40.07 52.49 -76.69
C ALA A 198 -39.87 52.28 -78.20
N THR A 199 -39.45 51.07 -78.61
CA THR A 199 -39.27 50.72 -80.03
C THR A 199 -40.60 50.79 -80.80
N GLU A 200 -41.70 50.34 -80.21
CA GLU A 200 -43.02 50.34 -80.87
C GLU A 200 -43.58 51.76 -81.11
N GLN A 201 -43.33 52.70 -80.19
CA GLN A 201 -43.73 54.11 -80.38
C GLN A 201 -42.91 54.79 -81.50
N LEU A 202 -41.62 54.47 -81.61
CA LEU A 202 -40.78 54.96 -82.71
C LEU A 202 -41.25 54.43 -84.09
N SER A 203 -41.72 53.18 -84.17
CA SER A 203 -42.26 52.64 -85.43
C SER A 203 -43.48 53.45 -85.91
N LYS A 204 -44.44 53.70 -85.01
CA LYS A 204 -45.69 54.43 -85.34
C LYS A 204 -45.44 55.88 -85.73
N ALA A 205 -44.45 56.53 -85.12
CA ALA A 205 -44.01 57.86 -85.53
C ALA A 205 -43.44 57.86 -86.97
N ASN A 206 -42.62 56.86 -87.31
CA ASN A 206 -42.00 56.75 -88.63
C ASN A 206 -43.02 56.47 -89.75
N GLU A 207 -44.00 55.58 -89.50
CA GLU A 207 -45.14 55.34 -90.41
C GLU A 207 -45.93 56.63 -90.69
N THR A 208 -46.17 57.43 -89.66
CA THR A 208 -46.89 58.71 -89.77
C THR A 208 -46.13 59.71 -90.66
N ILE A 209 -44.80 59.79 -90.53
CA ILE A 209 -43.95 60.65 -91.36
C ILE A 209 -43.99 60.20 -92.83
N GLN A 210 -43.86 58.90 -93.10
CA GLN A 210 -43.91 58.37 -94.48
C GLN A 210 -45.25 58.65 -95.16
N LYS A 211 -46.36 58.60 -94.41
CA LYS A 211 -47.68 58.95 -94.94
C LYS A 211 -47.77 60.42 -95.37
N LEU A 212 -47.31 61.34 -94.52
CA LEU A 212 -47.29 62.78 -94.82
C LEU A 212 -46.37 63.11 -96.01
N GLU A 213 -45.24 62.40 -96.17
CA GLU A 213 -44.41 62.54 -97.37
C GLU A 213 -45.11 62.09 -98.66
N HIS A 214 -45.95 61.05 -98.59
CA HIS A 214 -46.72 60.57 -99.73
C HIS A 214 -47.82 61.57 -100.11
N GLU A 215 -48.59 62.05 -99.14
CA GLU A 215 -49.62 63.09 -99.32
C GLU A 215 -49.02 64.38 -99.94
N ARG A 216 -47.84 64.81 -99.47
CA ARG A 216 -47.07 65.93 -100.07
C ARG A 216 -46.68 65.67 -101.53
N LYS A 217 -46.28 64.44 -101.89
CA LYS A 217 -45.89 64.08 -103.27
C LYS A 217 -47.11 64.10 -104.22
N MET A 218 -48.29 63.68 -103.75
CA MET A 218 -49.53 63.75 -104.52
C MET A 218 -49.95 65.19 -104.82
N LEU A 219 -49.95 66.07 -103.81
CA LEU A 219 -50.29 67.50 -103.99
C LEU A 219 -49.37 68.22 -104.98
N MET A 220 -48.08 67.86 -105.02
CA MET A 220 -47.13 68.40 -106.00
C MET A 220 -47.47 68.00 -107.45
N VAL A 221 -48.13 66.86 -107.67
CA VAL A 221 -48.59 66.43 -109.01
C VAL A 221 -49.84 67.21 -109.42
N GLU A 222 -50.83 67.36 -108.54
CA GLU A 222 -52.04 68.15 -108.81
C GLU A 222 -51.70 69.62 -109.16
N ILE A 223 -50.80 70.24 -108.39
CA ILE A 223 -50.33 71.62 -108.66
C ILE A 223 -49.67 71.72 -110.04
N HIS A 224 -48.88 70.71 -110.45
CA HIS A 224 -48.21 70.72 -111.75
C HIS A 224 -49.17 70.49 -112.92
N GLN A 225 -50.24 69.72 -112.73
CA GLN A 225 -51.27 69.48 -113.75
C GLN A 225 -52.18 70.69 -113.94
N ILE A 226 -52.62 71.34 -112.84
CA ILE A 226 -53.36 72.62 -112.88
C ILE A 226 -52.54 73.71 -113.60
N TRP A 227 -51.21 73.65 -113.53
CA TRP A 227 -50.32 74.61 -114.19
C TRP A 227 -50.18 74.41 -115.70
N GLU A 228 -50.26 73.18 -116.22
CA GLU A 228 -50.27 72.94 -117.68
C GLU A 228 -51.63 73.25 -118.32
N GLU A 229 -52.74 72.91 -117.65
CA GLU A 229 -54.09 73.07 -118.20
C GLU A 229 -54.57 74.53 -118.30
N SER A 230 -53.93 75.48 -117.60
CA SER A 230 -54.43 76.85 -117.43
C SER A 230 -53.88 77.92 -118.40
N LYS A 231 -53.75 77.59 -119.70
CA LYS A 231 -53.54 78.61 -120.75
C LYS A 231 -54.86 79.18 -121.27
N ASN A 232 -55.08 80.47 -120.98
CA ASN A 232 -56.21 81.31 -121.39
C ASN A 232 -57.58 80.97 -120.75
N ASP A 233 -57.81 81.46 -119.53
CA ASP A 233 -58.90 82.46 -119.40
C ASP A 233 -58.61 83.52 -118.32
N LYS A 234 -59.02 84.75 -118.58
CA LYS A 234 -58.59 85.98 -117.88
C LYS A 234 -59.32 86.21 -116.55
N ARG A 235 -60.22 85.31 -116.16
CA ARG A 235 -61.11 85.44 -115.00
C ARG A 235 -60.48 84.95 -113.68
N ILE A 236 -59.58 83.97 -113.74
CA ILE A 236 -58.93 83.38 -112.57
C ILE A 236 -58.00 84.39 -111.87
N LEU A 237 -57.27 85.21 -112.65
CA LEU A 237 -56.37 86.26 -112.13
C LEU A 237 -57.06 87.23 -111.16
N MET A 238 -58.35 87.51 -111.33
CA MET A 238 -59.06 88.47 -110.48
C MET A 238 -59.48 87.87 -109.13
N MET A 239 -59.70 86.56 -109.05
CA MET A 239 -59.89 85.84 -107.78
C MET A 239 -58.54 85.53 -107.11
N ALA A 240 -57.49 85.29 -107.90
CA ALA A 240 -56.13 85.09 -107.40
C ALA A 240 -55.61 86.30 -106.60
N ASN A 241 -55.86 87.53 -107.05
CA ASN A 241 -55.46 88.74 -106.30
C ASN A 241 -56.14 88.86 -104.93
N VAL A 242 -57.45 88.58 -104.82
CA VAL A 242 -58.17 88.67 -103.53
C VAL A 242 -57.69 87.59 -102.56
N ASN A 243 -57.34 86.40 -103.07
CA ASN A 243 -56.70 85.36 -102.25
C ASN A 243 -55.25 85.74 -101.89
N TYR A 244 -54.50 86.40 -102.78
CA TYR A 244 -53.14 86.84 -102.52
C TYR A 244 -53.07 87.86 -101.37
N ASP A 245 -53.99 88.83 -101.32
CA ASP A 245 -54.05 89.82 -100.22
C ASP A 245 -54.42 89.17 -98.88
N ARG A 246 -55.32 88.17 -98.88
CA ARG A 246 -55.60 87.35 -97.68
C ARG A 246 -54.36 86.56 -97.26
N SER A 247 -53.72 85.85 -98.19
CA SER A 247 -52.54 85.04 -97.91
C SER A 247 -51.35 85.89 -97.48
N GLN A 248 -51.16 87.12 -97.97
CA GLN A 248 -50.14 88.03 -97.45
C GLN A 248 -50.37 88.38 -95.98
N LYS A 249 -51.63 88.63 -95.58
CA LYS A 249 -51.95 88.91 -94.18
C LYS A 249 -51.68 87.69 -93.30
N GLU A 250 -52.14 86.51 -93.72
CA GLU A 250 -51.89 85.24 -93.02
C GLU A 250 -50.39 84.93 -92.94
N LEU A 251 -49.59 85.26 -93.97
CA LEU A 251 -48.14 85.14 -93.96
C LEU A 251 -47.50 86.13 -92.96
N SER A 252 -48.02 87.36 -92.86
CA SER A 252 -47.54 88.38 -91.91
C SER A 252 -47.79 87.97 -90.46
N ASP A 253 -49.00 87.48 -90.16
CA ASP A 253 -49.35 86.93 -88.84
C ASP A 253 -48.49 85.68 -88.52
N LEU A 254 -48.22 84.81 -89.52
CA LEU A 254 -47.29 83.67 -89.38
C LEU A 254 -45.85 84.11 -89.11
N ILE A 255 -45.34 85.17 -89.76
CA ILE A 255 -43.98 85.70 -89.51
C ILE A 255 -43.87 86.20 -88.06
N VAL A 256 -44.90 86.85 -87.52
CA VAL A 256 -44.91 87.25 -86.10
C VAL A 256 -44.90 86.02 -85.17
N ILE A 257 -45.62 84.96 -85.51
CA ILE A 257 -45.61 83.69 -84.75
C ILE A 257 -44.24 83.00 -84.83
N ILE A 258 -43.59 83.01 -86.00
CA ILE A 258 -42.26 82.42 -86.21
C ILE A 258 -41.21 83.20 -85.41
N ASN A 259 -41.16 84.53 -85.52
CA ASN A 259 -40.20 85.36 -84.77
C ASN A 259 -40.35 85.20 -83.25
N ASN A 260 -41.57 85.02 -82.75
CA ASN A 260 -41.81 84.71 -81.33
C ASN A 260 -41.31 83.30 -80.95
N LYS A 261 -41.48 82.29 -81.81
CA LYS A 261 -40.96 80.93 -81.59
C LYS A 261 -39.44 80.84 -81.68
N GLU A 262 -38.79 81.58 -82.59
CA GLU A 262 -37.34 81.69 -82.63
C GLU A 262 -36.81 82.28 -81.32
N LYS A 263 -37.47 83.31 -80.78
CA LYS A 263 -37.13 83.89 -79.48
C LYS A 263 -37.33 82.91 -78.31
N GLU A 264 -38.43 82.14 -78.29
CA GLU A 264 -38.60 81.05 -77.31
C GLU A 264 -37.48 80.01 -77.41
N GLU A 265 -37.06 79.65 -78.63
CA GLU A 265 -36.02 78.64 -78.85
C GLU A 265 -34.62 79.18 -78.52
N GLU A 266 -34.32 80.47 -78.76
CA GLU A 266 -33.11 81.11 -78.22
C GLU A 266 -33.07 81.12 -76.69
N GLU A 267 -34.22 81.30 -76.02
CA GLU A 267 -34.32 81.24 -74.57
C GLU A 267 -34.18 79.80 -74.06
N ARG A 268 -34.70 78.80 -74.77
CA ARG A 268 -34.44 77.37 -74.51
C ARG A 268 -32.98 77.00 -74.70
N VAL A 269 -32.31 77.44 -75.77
CA VAL A 269 -30.88 77.21 -76.01
C VAL A 269 -30.03 77.89 -74.92
N ARG A 270 -30.41 79.10 -74.47
CA ARG A 270 -29.76 79.76 -73.33
C ARG A 270 -29.99 79.03 -72.00
N ALA A 271 -31.18 78.45 -71.78
CA ALA A 271 -31.46 77.61 -70.62
C ALA A 271 -30.66 76.30 -70.68
N MET A 272 -30.61 75.65 -71.84
CA MET A 272 -29.88 74.40 -72.08
C MET A 272 -28.39 74.56 -71.80
N LYS A 273 -27.74 75.63 -72.30
CA LYS A 273 -26.33 75.93 -72.00
C LYS A 273 -26.05 76.10 -70.50
N LYS A 274 -26.92 76.81 -69.76
CA LYS A 274 -26.82 76.90 -68.29
C LYS A 274 -26.93 75.53 -67.63
N LEU A 275 -27.83 74.68 -68.14
CA LEU A 275 -28.06 73.33 -67.62
C LEU A 275 -26.83 72.43 -67.90
N GLU A 276 -26.20 72.53 -69.07
CA GLU A 276 -24.92 71.89 -69.38
C GLU A 276 -23.79 72.36 -68.45
N GLU A 277 -23.68 73.66 -68.17
CA GLU A 277 -22.67 74.19 -67.23
C GLU A 277 -22.89 73.68 -65.80
N THR A 278 -24.15 73.58 -65.33
CA THR A 278 -24.45 72.97 -64.02
C THR A 278 -24.13 71.48 -64.00
N ASN A 279 -24.46 70.72 -65.05
CA ASN A 279 -24.07 69.31 -65.18
C ASN A 279 -22.54 69.13 -65.24
N LYS A 280 -21.81 70.07 -65.85
CA LYS A 280 -20.35 70.05 -65.89
C LYS A 280 -19.73 70.26 -64.51
N LYS A 281 -20.27 71.17 -63.69
CA LYS A 281 -19.87 71.35 -62.28
C LYS A 281 -20.17 70.09 -61.45
N LEU A 282 -21.40 69.60 -61.50
CA LEU A 282 -21.81 68.38 -60.77
C LEU A 282 -20.96 67.15 -61.14
N ARG A 283 -20.46 67.05 -62.38
CA ARG A 283 -19.55 65.97 -62.81
C ARG A 283 -18.14 66.10 -62.21
N GLU A 284 -17.60 67.30 -62.05
CA GLU A 284 -16.32 67.48 -61.35
C GLU A 284 -16.47 67.32 -59.82
N GLU A 285 -17.57 67.77 -59.23
CA GLU A 285 -17.89 67.58 -57.80
C GLU A 285 -18.09 66.09 -57.44
N ASN A 286 -18.81 65.33 -58.27
CA ASN A 286 -18.88 63.87 -58.10
C ASN A 286 -17.51 63.20 -58.22
N LYS A 287 -16.60 63.77 -59.04
CA LYS A 287 -15.25 63.25 -59.30
C LYS A 287 -14.23 63.63 -58.22
N THR A 288 -14.48 64.66 -57.40
CA THR A 288 -13.76 64.88 -56.13
C THR A 288 -14.29 63.97 -55.03
N LEU A 289 -15.62 63.90 -54.84
CA LEU A 289 -16.25 62.99 -53.87
C LEU A 289 -15.88 61.51 -54.10
N LEU A 290 -15.76 61.07 -55.37
CA LEU A 290 -15.32 59.71 -55.69
C LEU A 290 -13.83 59.45 -55.35
N LYS A 291 -12.98 60.49 -55.28
CA LYS A 291 -11.59 60.37 -54.82
C LYS A 291 -11.53 60.33 -53.29
N GLU A 292 -12.32 61.17 -52.63
CA GLU A 292 -12.41 61.24 -51.16
C GLU A 292 -12.94 59.91 -50.59
N ASN A 293 -14.04 59.38 -51.14
CA ASN A 293 -14.53 58.04 -50.79
C ASN A 293 -13.48 56.94 -51.06
N LYS A 294 -12.71 57.02 -52.15
CA LYS A 294 -11.57 56.11 -52.43
C LYS A 294 -10.34 56.35 -51.56
N SER A 295 -10.32 57.39 -50.72
CA SER A 295 -9.35 57.58 -49.65
C SER A 295 -9.88 56.98 -48.35
N LEU A 296 -11.10 57.35 -47.96
CA LEU A 296 -11.77 56.88 -46.74
C LEU A 296 -11.92 55.36 -46.69
N ILE A 297 -12.24 54.70 -47.82
CA ILE A 297 -12.29 53.23 -47.90
C ILE A 297 -10.92 52.61 -47.53
N ARG A 298 -9.83 53.13 -48.10
CA ARG A 298 -8.47 52.61 -47.80
C ARG A 298 -8.03 52.90 -46.37
N GLU A 299 -8.49 53.99 -45.79
CA GLU A 299 -8.21 54.32 -44.38
C GLU A 299 -9.00 53.44 -43.42
N LEU A 300 -10.27 53.11 -43.76
CA LEU A 300 -11.07 52.12 -43.03
C LEU A 300 -10.48 50.71 -43.14
N ASP A 301 -10.00 50.30 -44.33
CA ASP A 301 -9.32 49.01 -44.51
C ASP A 301 -8.04 48.92 -43.65
N LEU A 302 -7.23 49.99 -43.60
CA LEU A 302 -6.03 50.06 -42.75
C LEU A 302 -6.36 50.05 -41.25
N GLN A 303 -7.41 50.75 -40.81
CA GLN A 303 -7.87 50.71 -39.43
C GLN A 303 -8.40 49.32 -39.04
N LYS A 304 -9.10 48.64 -39.96
CA LYS A 304 -9.59 47.27 -39.78
C LYS A 304 -8.43 46.28 -39.66
N ASP A 305 -7.42 46.36 -40.53
CA ASP A 305 -6.23 45.51 -40.44
C ASP A 305 -5.52 45.66 -39.08
N GLU A 306 -5.42 46.88 -38.54
CA GLU A 306 -4.80 47.11 -37.23
C GLU A 306 -5.70 46.68 -36.05
N ALA A 307 -7.02 46.75 -36.20
CA ALA A 307 -7.98 46.15 -35.28
C ALA A 307 -7.86 44.61 -35.26
N ASP A 308 -7.83 43.96 -36.42
CA ASP A 308 -7.66 42.50 -36.52
C ASP A 308 -6.30 42.05 -35.96
N LYS A 309 -5.22 42.83 -36.20
CA LYS A 309 -3.90 42.63 -35.58
C LYS A 309 -3.90 42.79 -34.05
N THR A 310 -4.72 43.67 -33.48
CA THR A 310 -4.78 43.88 -32.02
C THR A 310 -5.68 42.84 -31.33
N VAL A 311 -6.83 42.51 -31.93
CA VAL A 311 -7.69 41.39 -31.50
C VAL A 311 -6.92 40.07 -31.51
N LYS A 312 -6.16 39.78 -32.58
CA LYS A 312 -5.33 38.57 -32.65
C LYS A 312 -4.29 38.49 -31.53
N ARG A 313 -3.57 39.58 -31.26
CA ARG A 313 -2.59 39.66 -30.16
C ARG A 313 -3.25 39.43 -28.79
N ALA A 314 -4.40 40.03 -28.54
CA ALA A 314 -5.15 39.85 -27.29
C ALA A 314 -5.62 38.39 -27.12
N ASN A 315 -6.10 37.75 -28.20
CA ASN A 315 -6.57 36.37 -28.16
C ASN A 315 -5.41 35.37 -27.93
N GLU A 316 -4.25 35.58 -28.58
CA GLU A 316 -3.04 34.79 -28.34
C GLU A 316 -2.52 34.91 -26.89
N GLU A 317 -2.68 36.07 -26.25
CA GLU A 317 -2.35 36.28 -24.84
C GLU A 317 -3.36 35.60 -23.90
N LEU A 318 -4.66 35.69 -24.22
CA LEU A 318 -5.73 35.08 -23.45
C LEU A 318 -5.64 33.54 -23.47
N GLU A 319 -5.33 32.93 -24.63
CA GLU A 319 -5.03 31.51 -24.70
C GLU A 319 -3.78 31.12 -23.87
N LYS A 320 -2.73 31.97 -23.83
CA LYS A 320 -1.53 31.70 -23.01
C LYS A 320 -1.88 31.68 -21.53
N LYS A 321 -2.67 32.65 -21.05
CA LYS A 321 -3.17 32.69 -19.66
C LYS A 321 -4.07 31.50 -19.34
N HIS A 322 -4.99 31.12 -20.25
CA HIS A 322 -5.83 29.94 -20.04
C HIS A 322 -5.02 28.64 -19.97
N ARG A 323 -3.97 28.49 -20.80
CA ARG A 323 -3.02 27.36 -20.76
C ARG A 323 -2.12 27.35 -19.52
N GLN A 324 -1.91 28.49 -18.85
CA GLN A 324 -1.25 28.54 -17.54
C GLN A 324 -2.20 28.10 -16.43
N LEU A 325 -3.41 28.68 -16.39
CA LEU A 325 -4.42 28.40 -15.37
C LEU A 325 -4.86 26.92 -15.34
N LEU A 326 -4.96 26.26 -16.50
CA LEU A 326 -5.18 24.82 -16.58
C LEU A 326 -4.05 24.00 -15.91
N LYS A 327 -2.78 24.39 -16.09
CA LYS A 327 -1.64 23.71 -15.44
C LYS A 327 -1.59 23.96 -13.93
N GLU A 328 -2.12 25.09 -13.47
CA GLU A 328 -2.25 25.39 -12.04
C GLU A 328 -3.41 24.59 -11.41
N GLN A 329 -4.51 24.37 -12.15
CA GLN A 329 -5.57 23.43 -11.77
C GLN A 329 -5.07 21.97 -11.73
N GLU A 330 -4.29 21.52 -12.71
CA GLU A 330 -3.66 20.19 -12.70
C GLU A 330 -2.72 20.01 -11.50
N ARG A 331 -1.90 21.03 -11.17
CA ARG A 331 -1.00 21.02 -10.01
C ARG A 331 -1.73 21.02 -8.66
N THR A 332 -2.79 21.83 -8.52
CA THR A 332 -3.56 21.90 -7.27
C THR A 332 -4.36 20.60 -7.04
N ALA A 333 -4.92 20.01 -8.09
CA ALA A 333 -5.57 18.70 -8.02
C ALA A 333 -4.59 17.57 -7.64
N ALA A 334 -3.33 17.63 -8.10
CA ALA A 334 -2.28 16.68 -7.69
C ALA A 334 -1.92 16.83 -6.20
N LEU A 335 -1.66 18.06 -5.74
CA LEU A 335 -1.36 18.35 -4.33
C LEU A 335 -2.52 17.96 -3.40
N GLU A 336 -3.77 18.17 -3.83
CA GLU A 336 -4.96 17.69 -3.11
C GLU A 336 -5.02 16.16 -2.99
N LEU A 337 -4.45 15.41 -3.93
CA LEU A 337 -4.40 13.95 -3.89
C LEU A 337 -3.30 13.47 -2.94
N GLU A 338 -2.11 14.09 -3.01
CA GLU A 338 -0.99 13.83 -2.10
C GLU A 338 -1.35 14.14 -0.64
N LEU A 339 -2.07 15.24 -0.39
CA LEU A 339 -2.59 15.58 0.96
C LEU A 339 -3.58 14.55 1.49
N LYS A 340 -4.43 13.96 0.63
CA LYS A 340 -5.38 12.91 1.03
C LYS A 340 -4.65 11.60 1.37
N ASP A 341 -3.65 11.22 0.57
CA ASP A 341 -2.84 10.01 0.80
C ASP A 341 -1.99 10.15 2.09
N MET A 342 -1.38 11.32 2.32
CA MET A 342 -0.68 11.60 3.57
C MET A 342 -1.60 11.57 4.80
N ASN A 343 -2.85 12.07 4.70
CA ASN A 343 -3.81 11.97 5.80
C ASN A 343 -4.13 10.50 6.14
N VAL A 344 -4.39 9.65 5.16
CA VAL A 344 -4.62 8.21 5.39
C VAL A 344 -3.39 7.55 6.04
N GLY A 345 -2.18 7.93 5.59
CA GLY A 345 -0.92 7.49 6.22
C GLY A 345 -0.72 7.98 7.66
N LEU A 346 -1.30 9.12 8.05
CA LEU A 346 -1.28 9.64 9.42
C LEU A 346 -2.33 8.95 10.30
N GLU A 347 -3.56 8.75 9.81
CA GLU A 347 -4.61 8.02 10.51
C GLU A 347 -4.17 6.58 10.86
N TYR A 348 -3.52 5.90 9.92
CA TYR A 348 -2.95 4.56 10.14
C TYR A 348 -1.88 4.57 11.25
N ARG A 349 -0.93 5.53 11.23
CA ARG A 349 0.09 5.67 12.29
C ARG A 349 -0.50 6.02 13.66
N GLU A 350 -1.53 6.86 13.70
CA GLU A 350 -2.25 7.14 14.94
C GLU A 350 -2.88 5.86 15.54
N GLN A 351 -3.39 4.97 14.69
CA GLN A 351 -3.95 3.70 15.15
C GLN A 351 -2.85 2.74 15.64
N GLU A 352 -1.72 2.62 14.93
CA GLU A 352 -0.56 1.84 15.42
C GLU A 352 -0.07 2.34 16.80
N ILE A 353 -0.04 3.66 17.02
CA ILE A 353 0.31 4.25 18.32
C ILE A 353 -0.71 3.87 19.40
N LYS A 354 -2.02 3.97 19.11
CA LYS A 354 -3.10 3.61 20.06
C LYS A 354 -3.06 2.12 20.44
N GLU A 355 -2.81 1.24 19.47
CA GLU A 355 -2.67 -0.20 19.69
C GLU A 355 -1.38 -0.55 20.46
N GLY A 356 -0.27 0.14 20.15
CA GLY A 356 1.00 0.05 20.88
C GLY A 356 0.87 0.45 22.35
N ASP A 357 0.19 1.55 22.65
CA ASP A 357 -0.06 2.02 24.02
C ASP A 357 -0.94 1.05 24.81
N GLU A 358 -1.96 0.46 24.17
CA GLU A 358 -2.80 -0.58 24.77
C GLU A 358 -2.04 -1.88 25.04
N LYS A 359 -1.15 -2.29 24.12
CA LYS A 359 -0.23 -3.40 24.36
C LYS A 359 0.72 -3.10 25.54
N LEU A 360 1.32 -1.92 25.57
CA LEU A 360 2.23 -1.49 26.63
C LEU A 360 1.55 -1.42 28.02
N LYS A 361 0.28 -0.99 28.09
CA LYS A 361 -0.52 -1.05 29.33
C LYS A 361 -0.73 -2.49 29.81
N ARG A 362 -1.01 -3.43 28.91
CA ARG A 362 -1.20 -4.86 29.22
C ARG A 362 0.12 -5.48 29.71
N GLU A 363 1.22 -5.21 29.03
CA GLU A 363 2.57 -5.66 29.41
C GLU A 363 2.97 -5.11 30.77
N LYS A 364 2.82 -3.80 31.02
CA LYS A 364 3.05 -3.19 32.35
C LYS A 364 2.19 -3.83 33.45
N LYS A 365 0.93 -4.17 33.16
CA LYS A 365 0.03 -4.83 34.12
C LYS A 365 0.46 -6.28 34.41
N MET A 366 0.96 -7.01 33.41
CA MET A 366 1.50 -8.37 33.60
C MET A 366 2.85 -8.35 34.34
N ALA A 367 3.75 -7.44 33.98
CA ALA A 367 5.02 -7.25 34.68
C ALA A 367 4.83 -6.87 36.16
N ARG A 368 3.82 -6.04 36.48
CA ARG A 368 3.49 -5.71 37.87
C ARG A 368 3.03 -6.94 38.66
N LYS A 369 2.16 -7.77 38.08
CA LYS A 369 1.73 -9.06 38.69
C LYS A 369 2.89 -10.02 38.91
N ALA A 370 3.74 -10.22 37.89
CA ALA A 370 4.90 -11.11 38.00
C ALA A 370 5.88 -10.64 39.09
N ARG A 371 6.02 -9.31 39.27
CA ARG A 371 6.81 -8.72 40.36
C ARG A 371 6.14 -8.89 41.73
N GLU A 372 4.83 -8.69 41.84
CA GLU A 372 4.05 -8.97 43.06
C GLU A 372 4.17 -10.44 43.49
N GLU A 373 4.14 -11.37 42.54
CA GLU A 373 4.30 -12.80 42.78
C GLU A 373 5.74 -13.19 43.16
N LEU A 374 6.76 -12.60 42.52
CA LEU A 374 8.17 -12.78 42.87
C LEU A 374 8.49 -12.24 44.27
N ASP A 375 7.99 -11.04 44.62
CA ASP A 375 8.15 -10.45 45.95
C ASP A 375 7.53 -11.35 47.05
N GLU A 376 6.39 -11.99 46.76
CA GLU A 376 5.73 -12.97 47.64
C GLU A 376 6.48 -14.32 47.74
N GLN A 377 7.11 -14.80 46.66
CA GLN A 377 8.02 -15.96 46.74
C GLN A 377 9.24 -15.64 47.60
N ILE A 378 9.89 -14.48 47.39
CA ILE A 378 11.02 -14.01 48.19
C ILE A 378 10.63 -13.91 49.68
N ARG A 379 9.40 -13.48 49.99
CA ARG A 379 8.88 -13.44 51.36
C ARG A 379 8.78 -14.85 51.98
N LYS A 380 8.25 -15.83 51.24
CA LYS A 380 8.14 -17.24 51.68
C LYS A 380 9.50 -17.92 51.88
N THR A 381 10.47 -17.66 51.00
CA THR A 381 11.84 -18.17 51.16
C THR A 381 12.47 -17.62 52.43
N ARG A 382 12.43 -16.30 52.64
CA ARG A 382 12.96 -15.66 53.87
C ARG A 382 12.30 -16.17 55.16
N GLU A 383 10.99 -16.43 55.13
CA GLU A 383 10.27 -17.02 56.27
C GLU A 383 10.73 -18.47 56.56
N SER A 384 11.09 -19.22 55.51
CA SER A 384 11.62 -20.58 55.60
C SER A 384 13.07 -20.61 56.08
N ASP A 385 13.92 -19.72 55.55
CA ASP A 385 15.31 -19.51 55.99
C ASP A 385 15.37 -19.14 57.48
N TRP A 386 14.46 -18.27 57.93
CA TRP A 386 14.36 -17.87 59.34
C TRP A 386 13.98 -19.06 60.24
N LYS A 387 13.01 -19.89 59.84
CA LYS A 387 12.63 -21.11 60.58
C LYS A 387 13.77 -22.13 60.61
N LEU A 388 14.50 -22.29 59.51
CA LEU A 388 15.64 -23.19 59.42
C LEU A 388 16.82 -22.70 60.29
N LYS A 389 17.07 -21.38 60.34
CA LYS A 389 18.02 -20.78 61.27
C LYS A 389 17.62 -21.01 62.72
N GLU A 390 16.35 -20.80 63.07
CA GLU A 390 15.87 -21.03 64.44
C GLU A 390 15.99 -22.52 64.84
N ALA A 391 15.67 -23.45 63.93
CA ALA A 391 15.85 -24.88 64.13
C ALA A 391 17.33 -25.25 64.36
N ASN A 392 18.25 -24.65 63.59
CA ASN A 392 19.69 -24.85 63.76
C ASN A 392 20.20 -24.28 65.10
N GLU A 393 19.77 -23.09 65.51
CA GLU A 393 20.11 -22.51 66.83
C GLU A 393 19.58 -23.34 68.00
N ARG A 394 18.42 -23.99 67.85
CA ARG A 394 17.88 -24.96 68.82
C ARG A 394 18.72 -26.25 68.84
N MET A 395 19.08 -26.79 67.66
CA MET A 395 19.90 -27.99 67.54
C MET A 395 21.31 -27.79 68.13
N GLU A 396 21.94 -26.63 67.89
CA GLU A 396 23.27 -26.31 68.39
C GLU A 396 23.32 -26.28 69.93
N LYS A 397 22.24 -25.82 70.59
CA LYS A 397 22.08 -25.88 72.05
C LYS A 397 22.02 -27.33 72.54
N VAL A 398 21.18 -28.16 71.93
CA VAL A 398 21.08 -29.59 72.28
C VAL A 398 22.41 -30.32 72.08
N VAL A 399 23.15 -30.03 71.01
CA VAL A 399 24.49 -30.59 70.77
C VAL A 399 25.48 -30.14 71.86
N LYS A 400 25.48 -28.86 72.26
CA LYS A 400 26.31 -28.36 73.37
C LYS A 400 25.98 -29.04 74.69
N GLU A 401 24.70 -29.18 75.04
CA GLU A 401 24.22 -29.88 76.23
C GLU A 401 24.65 -31.36 76.24
N LYS A 402 24.46 -32.08 75.13
CA LYS A 402 24.86 -33.50 75.03
C LYS A 402 26.37 -33.69 75.05
N ASN A 403 27.16 -32.76 74.50
CA ASN A 403 28.62 -32.80 74.60
C ASN A 403 29.10 -32.62 76.05
N VAL A 404 28.47 -31.74 76.85
CA VAL A 404 28.77 -31.61 78.29
C VAL A 404 28.41 -32.89 79.06
N GLU A 405 27.27 -33.52 78.74
CA GLU A 405 26.88 -34.79 79.37
C GLU A 405 27.83 -35.95 79.01
N ILE A 406 28.22 -36.07 77.74
CA ILE A 406 29.22 -37.04 77.27
C ILE A 406 30.56 -36.83 78.00
N GLN A 407 30.97 -35.58 78.20
CA GLN A 407 32.20 -35.26 78.93
C GLN A 407 32.12 -35.68 80.41
N ARG A 408 31.01 -35.41 81.10
CA ARG A 408 30.80 -35.88 82.48
C ARG A 408 30.84 -37.41 82.58
N ILE A 409 30.17 -38.11 81.66
CA ILE A 409 30.18 -39.58 81.62
C ILE A 409 31.59 -40.14 81.38
N ARG A 410 32.39 -39.50 80.52
CA ARG A 410 33.80 -39.87 80.30
C ARG A 410 34.65 -39.67 81.56
N GLU A 411 34.46 -38.57 82.28
CA GLU A 411 35.17 -38.27 83.53
C GLU A 411 34.79 -39.25 84.65
N GLU A 412 33.49 -39.58 84.79
CA GLU A 412 33.03 -40.62 85.70
C GLU A 412 33.60 -42.01 85.39
N LEU A 413 33.62 -42.41 84.11
CA LEU A 413 34.16 -43.71 83.70
C LEU A 413 35.67 -43.77 83.90
N ASN A 414 36.40 -42.70 83.62
CA ASN A 414 37.84 -42.60 83.88
C ASN A 414 38.14 -42.67 85.38
N TYR A 415 37.35 -42.01 86.23
CA TYR A 415 37.49 -42.10 87.69
C TYR A 415 37.21 -43.53 88.20
N LYS A 416 36.12 -44.15 87.75
CA LYS A 416 35.77 -45.55 88.11
C LYS A 416 36.87 -46.52 87.69
N TRP A 417 37.41 -46.38 86.47
CA TRP A 417 38.53 -47.18 85.97
C TRP A 417 39.80 -46.97 86.81
N LEU A 418 40.15 -45.73 87.14
CA LEU A 418 41.33 -45.42 87.96
C LEU A 418 41.24 -46.01 89.37
N VAL A 419 40.05 -46.00 89.99
CA VAL A 419 39.80 -46.61 91.30
C VAL A 419 39.97 -48.13 91.25
N GLU A 420 39.32 -48.81 90.30
CA GLU A 420 39.41 -50.27 90.17
C GLU A 420 40.82 -50.74 89.74
N HIS A 421 41.50 -49.99 88.87
CA HIS A 421 42.90 -50.24 88.50
C HIS A 421 43.85 -50.14 89.70
N ASN A 422 43.72 -49.10 90.54
CA ASN A 422 44.55 -48.95 91.74
C ASN A 422 44.27 -50.05 92.77
N LYS A 423 43.01 -50.47 92.90
CA LYS A 423 42.57 -51.59 93.75
C LYS A 423 43.12 -52.93 93.27
N ALA A 424 43.08 -53.21 91.96
CA ALA A 424 43.70 -54.40 91.36
C ALA A 424 45.23 -54.42 91.55
N LYS A 425 45.89 -53.26 91.41
CA LYS A 425 47.34 -53.10 91.66
C LYS A 425 47.72 -53.37 93.12
N GLU A 426 46.88 -52.98 94.08
CA GLU A 426 47.09 -53.25 95.50
C GLU A 426 46.85 -54.73 95.85
N GLU A 427 45.82 -55.39 95.29
CA GLU A 427 45.67 -56.86 95.43
C GLU A 427 46.85 -57.62 94.79
N MET A 428 47.39 -57.13 93.67
CA MET A 428 48.60 -57.69 93.04
C MET A 428 49.84 -57.55 93.95
N ARG A 429 49.99 -56.43 94.68
CA ARG A 429 51.04 -56.25 95.69
C ARG A 429 50.91 -57.28 96.81
N LYS A 430 49.70 -57.44 97.38
CA LYS A 430 49.41 -58.45 98.43
C LYS A 430 49.72 -59.86 97.95
N ALA A 431 49.35 -60.21 96.71
CA ALA A 431 49.65 -61.52 96.13
C ALA A 431 51.16 -61.77 96.01
N SER A 432 51.94 -60.77 95.61
CA SER A 432 53.41 -60.84 95.55
C SER A 432 54.04 -61.04 96.93
N GLU A 433 53.54 -60.34 97.96
CA GLU A 433 54.01 -60.51 99.34
C GLU A 433 53.64 -61.87 99.94
N ALA A 434 52.44 -62.39 99.65
CA ALA A 434 52.03 -63.72 100.04
C ALA A 434 52.87 -64.81 99.36
N GLU A 435 53.17 -64.66 98.06
CA GLU A 435 54.10 -65.54 97.34
C GLU A 435 55.52 -65.48 97.91
N SER A 436 56.04 -64.29 98.25
CA SER A 436 57.36 -64.13 98.85
C SER A 436 57.46 -64.87 100.19
N LYS A 437 56.45 -64.71 101.06
CA LYS A 437 56.34 -65.43 102.34
C LYS A 437 56.21 -66.95 102.14
N ALA A 438 55.42 -67.40 101.17
CA ALA A 438 55.30 -68.83 100.84
C ALA A 438 56.63 -69.43 100.36
N ARG A 439 57.45 -68.68 99.61
CA ARG A 439 58.80 -69.11 99.20
C ARG A 439 59.75 -69.18 100.39
N GLN A 440 59.67 -68.24 101.35
CA GLN A 440 60.45 -68.31 102.60
C GLN A 440 60.08 -69.53 103.46
N LEU A 441 58.79 -69.82 103.63
CA LEU A 441 58.30 -71.00 104.37
C LEU A 441 58.70 -72.32 103.70
N MET A 442 58.72 -72.39 102.36
CA MET A 442 59.28 -73.53 101.63
C MET A 442 60.76 -73.77 101.98
N ILE A 443 61.58 -72.71 102.03
CA ILE A 443 63.01 -72.78 102.35
C ILE A 443 63.24 -73.15 103.82
N GLU A 444 62.42 -72.67 104.77
CA GLU A 444 62.53 -73.08 106.17
C GLU A 444 62.16 -74.56 106.35
N ARG A 445 61.07 -75.00 105.72
CA ARG A 445 60.65 -76.41 105.68
C ARG A 445 61.75 -77.32 105.11
N GLU A 446 62.43 -76.89 104.05
CA GLU A 446 63.56 -77.60 103.46
C GLU A 446 64.75 -77.70 104.42
N LYS A 447 65.14 -76.59 105.08
CA LYS A 447 66.18 -76.60 106.12
C LYS A 447 65.85 -77.51 107.30
N ILE A 448 64.59 -77.62 107.70
CA ILE A 448 64.15 -78.50 108.79
C ILE A 448 64.18 -79.98 108.37
N LEU A 449 63.82 -80.29 107.13
CA LEU A 449 64.00 -81.63 106.55
C LEU A 449 65.50 -82.00 106.46
N GLU A 450 66.34 -81.06 106.05
CA GLU A 450 67.79 -81.26 105.98
C GLU A 450 68.41 -81.48 107.38
N GLN A 451 68.00 -80.68 108.38
CA GLN A 451 68.40 -80.89 109.79
C GLN A 451 67.92 -82.25 110.31
N SER A 452 66.66 -82.63 110.04
CA SER A 452 66.10 -83.93 110.43
C SER A 452 66.87 -85.10 109.81
N ASN A 453 67.39 -84.95 108.59
CA ASN A 453 68.23 -85.96 107.94
C ASN A 453 69.66 -85.97 108.50
N ARG A 454 70.25 -84.79 108.79
CA ARG A 454 71.60 -84.67 109.37
C ARG A 454 71.71 -85.17 110.82
N PHE A 455 70.63 -85.10 111.60
CA PHE A 455 70.56 -85.57 112.99
C PHE A 455 69.94 -86.99 113.14
N GLY A 456 69.99 -87.80 112.08
CA GLY A 456 69.49 -89.18 112.12
C GLY A 456 70.09 -89.99 113.27
N SER A 457 69.22 -90.54 114.13
CA SER A 457 69.51 -91.32 115.36
C SER A 457 69.68 -90.55 116.68
N SER A 458 69.43 -89.24 116.76
CA SER A 458 69.40 -88.52 118.06
C SER A 458 67.98 -88.30 118.61
N SER A 459 67.65 -88.99 119.71
CA SER A 459 66.49 -88.82 120.61
C SER A 459 65.07 -88.81 119.98
N PRO A 460 64.17 -89.75 120.35
CA PRO A 460 62.75 -89.72 119.96
C PRO A 460 62.03 -88.40 120.29
N VAL A 461 62.49 -87.68 121.32
CA VAL A 461 61.94 -86.37 121.71
C VAL A 461 62.28 -85.28 120.69
N GLN A 462 63.49 -85.29 120.13
CA GLN A 462 63.86 -84.33 119.08
C GLN A 462 63.11 -84.63 117.79
N GLU A 463 62.97 -85.90 117.41
CA GLU A 463 62.20 -86.28 116.22
C GLU A 463 60.72 -85.87 116.33
N ALA A 464 60.10 -86.01 117.51
CA ALA A 464 58.75 -85.52 117.76
C ALA A 464 58.63 -83.99 117.58
N VAL A 465 59.60 -83.22 118.10
CA VAL A 465 59.65 -81.75 117.94
C VAL A 465 59.83 -81.34 116.47
N TYR A 466 60.71 -82.02 115.71
CA TYR A 466 60.85 -81.76 114.27
C TYR A 466 59.58 -82.11 113.49
N ARG A 467 58.93 -83.24 113.79
CA ARG A 467 57.65 -83.64 113.18
C ARG A 467 56.55 -82.60 113.45
N GLU A 468 56.48 -82.05 114.67
CA GLU A 468 55.46 -81.05 115.02
C GLU A 468 55.74 -79.66 114.40
N ARG A 469 57.00 -79.19 114.40
CA ARG A 469 57.36 -77.95 113.69
C ARG A 469 57.10 -78.07 112.18
N ASN A 470 57.33 -79.24 111.59
CA ASN A 470 57.02 -79.49 110.19
C ASN A 470 55.50 -79.52 109.96
N ARG A 471 54.68 -80.10 110.85
CA ARG A 471 53.21 -79.99 110.79
C ARG A 471 52.73 -78.54 110.79
N ALA A 472 53.23 -77.72 111.74
CA ALA A 472 52.90 -76.30 111.81
C ALA A 472 53.25 -75.55 110.52
N LEU A 473 54.47 -75.74 109.99
CA LEU A 473 54.88 -75.12 108.72
C LEU A 473 54.04 -75.60 107.53
N ASN A 474 53.67 -76.87 107.43
CA ASN A 474 52.80 -77.34 106.33
C ASN A 474 51.38 -76.75 106.43
N LEU A 475 50.87 -76.47 107.64
CA LEU A 475 49.60 -75.78 107.84
C LEU A 475 49.67 -74.31 107.41
N GLU A 476 50.71 -73.57 107.82
CA GLU A 476 50.92 -72.17 107.43
C GLU A 476 51.15 -72.02 105.92
N LEU A 477 51.95 -72.93 105.34
CA LEU A 477 52.25 -72.97 103.91
C LEU A 477 51.00 -73.34 103.09
N LYS A 478 50.10 -74.17 103.62
CA LYS A 478 48.76 -74.39 103.04
C LYS A 478 47.94 -73.10 103.09
N HIS A 479 47.82 -72.45 104.26
CA HIS A 479 47.10 -71.18 104.39
C HIS A 479 47.61 -70.13 103.39
N LYS A 480 48.93 -69.99 103.23
CA LYS A 480 49.50 -69.05 102.25
C LYS A 480 49.22 -69.43 100.81
N LYS A 481 49.14 -70.72 100.45
CA LYS A 481 48.68 -71.15 99.11
C LYS A 481 47.21 -70.83 98.87
N ASP A 482 46.36 -71.08 99.85
CA ASP A 482 44.92 -70.79 99.76
C ASP A 482 44.66 -69.27 99.65
N GLU A 483 45.44 -68.46 100.39
CA GLU A 483 45.47 -66.99 100.32
C GLU A 483 45.95 -66.47 98.94
N ILE A 484 47.01 -67.05 98.36
CA ILE A 484 47.47 -66.72 97.00
C ILE A 484 46.41 -67.08 95.95
N ALA A 485 45.71 -68.22 96.10
CA ALA A 485 44.64 -68.63 95.19
C ALA A 485 43.44 -67.67 95.26
N HIS A 486 43.02 -67.28 96.46
CA HIS A 486 41.99 -66.27 96.68
C HIS A 486 42.36 -64.92 96.03
N LEU A 487 43.57 -64.41 96.29
CA LEU A 487 44.04 -63.15 95.72
C LEU A 487 44.12 -63.20 94.18
N LYS A 488 44.56 -64.32 93.59
CA LYS A 488 44.60 -64.49 92.12
C LYS A 488 43.21 -64.56 91.48
N ASN A 489 42.24 -65.18 92.14
CA ASN A 489 40.85 -65.12 91.68
C ASN A 489 40.30 -63.69 91.79
N ARG A 490 40.59 -62.98 92.88
CA ARG A 490 40.14 -61.58 93.06
C ARG A 490 40.74 -60.62 92.04
N ILE A 491 42.03 -60.77 91.70
CA ILE A 491 42.67 -60.01 90.62
C ILE A 491 41.99 -60.29 89.27
N ARG A 492 41.60 -61.56 89.00
CA ARG A 492 40.85 -61.92 87.79
C ARG A 492 39.47 -61.26 87.75
N GLU A 493 38.68 -61.34 88.83
CA GLU A 493 37.37 -60.66 88.92
C GLU A 493 37.47 -59.15 88.65
N LEU A 494 38.50 -58.49 89.20
CA LEU A 494 38.75 -57.06 88.97
C LEU A 494 39.23 -56.75 87.53
N SER A 495 39.87 -57.71 86.85
CA SER A 495 40.26 -57.58 85.44
C SER A 495 39.06 -57.82 84.51
N ASP A 496 38.27 -58.87 84.75
CA ASP A 496 37.12 -59.24 83.92
C ASP A 496 35.98 -58.23 84.03
N SER A 497 35.84 -57.56 85.19
CA SER A 497 34.90 -56.44 85.39
C SER A 497 35.42 -55.10 84.87
N SER A 498 36.71 -54.97 84.59
CA SER A 498 37.30 -53.85 83.85
C SER A 498 37.07 -54.05 82.34
N GLY A 499 35.79 -54.04 81.95
CA GLY A 499 35.27 -54.67 80.74
C GLY A 499 36.07 -54.43 79.47
N SER A 500 36.50 -55.51 78.83
CA SER A 500 37.16 -55.51 77.53
C SER A 500 36.34 -54.73 76.49
N LEU A 501 36.93 -53.64 75.99
CA LEU A 501 36.45 -52.99 74.76
C LEU A 501 36.33 -54.05 73.65
N PRO A 502 35.26 -54.02 72.82
CA PRO A 502 35.11 -54.99 71.75
C PRO A 502 36.31 -54.93 70.81
N GLN A 503 37.08 -56.02 70.72
CA GLN A 503 37.94 -56.25 69.57
C GLN A 503 37.03 -56.53 68.38
N VAL A 504 36.64 -55.46 67.71
CA VAL A 504 35.88 -55.52 66.45
C VAL A 504 36.78 -56.20 65.42
N ASN A 505 36.56 -57.49 65.20
CA ASN A 505 37.12 -58.25 64.09
C ASN A 505 36.46 -57.79 62.78
N HIS A 506 36.75 -56.55 62.39
CA HIS A 506 36.63 -56.12 61.01
C HIS A 506 37.99 -56.28 60.34
N HIS A 507 37.94 -56.81 59.12
CA HIS A 507 39.10 -57.07 58.30
C HIS A 507 39.63 -55.72 57.80
N VAL A 508 40.42 -55.02 58.61
CA VAL A 508 40.94 -53.67 58.31
C VAL A 508 41.78 -53.72 57.03
N GLN A 509 41.14 -53.43 55.90
CA GLN A 509 41.84 -53.00 54.70
C GLN A 509 42.35 -51.59 54.97
N ASP A 510 43.61 -51.33 54.61
CA ASP A 510 44.27 -50.06 54.93
C ASP A 510 43.41 -48.87 54.43
N PRO A 511 43.00 -47.94 55.32
CA PRO A 511 42.28 -46.74 54.94
C PRO A 511 42.96 -45.95 53.82
N LYS A 512 44.30 -46.02 53.73
CA LYS A 512 45.09 -45.43 52.65
C LYS A 512 44.83 -46.09 51.29
N VAL A 513 44.66 -47.41 51.23
CA VAL A 513 44.34 -48.15 50.00
C VAL A 513 42.91 -47.83 49.52
N HIS A 514 41.96 -47.71 50.44
CA HIS A 514 40.61 -47.21 50.07
C HIS A 514 40.65 -45.75 49.59
N LEU A 515 41.47 -44.90 50.21
CA LEU A 515 41.63 -43.52 49.80
C LEU A 515 42.25 -43.41 48.40
N GLU A 516 43.35 -44.11 48.14
CA GLU A 516 44.02 -44.17 46.83
C GLU A 516 43.07 -44.73 45.75
N LYS A 517 42.25 -45.74 46.08
CA LYS A 517 41.20 -46.26 45.19
C LYS A 517 40.17 -45.19 44.83
N PHE A 518 39.63 -44.45 45.80
CA PHE A 518 38.62 -43.43 45.53
C PHE A 518 39.21 -42.18 44.87
N GLU A 519 40.43 -41.76 45.21
CA GLU A 519 41.09 -40.66 44.50
C GLU A 519 41.42 -41.03 43.05
N LYS A 520 41.80 -42.28 42.76
CA LYS A 520 41.88 -42.78 41.39
C LYS A 520 40.52 -42.76 40.70
N MET A 521 39.47 -43.31 41.32
CA MET A 521 38.11 -43.28 40.76
C MET A 521 37.62 -41.85 40.48
N LYS A 522 37.98 -40.86 41.32
CA LYS A 522 37.67 -39.44 41.06
C LYS A 522 38.36 -38.94 39.79
N LYS A 523 39.65 -39.23 39.63
CA LYS A 523 40.42 -38.84 38.43
C LYS A 523 39.87 -39.51 37.18
N ASP A 524 39.72 -40.84 37.23
CA ASP A 524 39.18 -41.63 36.11
C ASP A 524 37.82 -41.08 35.65
N PHE A 525 36.91 -40.78 36.58
CA PHE A 525 35.57 -40.24 36.28
C PHE A 525 35.58 -38.79 35.74
N GLN A 526 36.52 -37.95 36.17
CA GLN A 526 36.66 -36.58 35.65
C GLN A 526 37.33 -36.54 34.27
N GLU A 527 38.25 -37.48 34.01
CA GLU A 527 38.93 -37.60 32.71
C GLU A 527 38.11 -38.40 31.67
N ASP A 528 37.11 -39.18 32.11
CA ASP A 528 36.20 -39.98 31.28
C ASP A 528 35.64 -39.20 30.06
N ASN A 529 35.88 -39.73 28.86
CA ASN A 529 35.43 -39.12 27.61
C ASN A 529 34.09 -39.67 27.11
N ASP A 530 33.67 -40.85 27.57
CA ASP A 530 32.38 -41.44 27.20
C ASP A 530 31.25 -40.71 27.93
N LEU A 531 31.47 -40.28 29.18
CA LEU A 531 30.55 -39.39 29.91
C LEU A 531 30.32 -38.07 29.16
N LYS A 532 31.39 -37.49 28.60
CA LYS A 532 31.36 -36.25 27.80
C LYS A 532 30.71 -36.48 26.43
N ALA A 533 30.99 -37.62 25.78
CA ALA A 533 30.39 -38.00 24.50
C ALA A 533 28.88 -38.23 24.62
N LYS A 534 28.42 -38.90 25.69
CA LYS A 534 27.01 -39.06 26.07
C LYS A 534 26.33 -37.70 26.30
N ARG A 535 26.94 -36.78 27.06
CA ARG A 535 26.42 -35.42 27.25
C ARG A 535 26.21 -34.71 25.90
N MET A 536 27.25 -34.70 25.07
CA MET A 536 27.23 -34.10 23.74
C MET A 536 26.27 -34.82 22.77
N GLN A 537 25.91 -36.09 23.01
CA GLN A 537 24.87 -36.83 22.27
C GLN A 537 23.48 -36.27 22.60
N ILE A 538 23.19 -36.01 23.88
CA ILE A 538 21.94 -35.36 24.30
C ILE A 538 21.84 -33.95 23.73
N GLU A 539 22.89 -33.13 23.92
CA GLU A 539 22.94 -31.74 23.44
C GLU A 539 22.77 -31.65 21.91
N ARG A 540 23.38 -32.58 21.15
CA ARG A 540 23.15 -32.69 19.70
C ARG A 540 21.68 -32.96 19.36
N LEU A 541 20.99 -33.85 20.08
CA LEU A 541 19.58 -34.11 19.81
C LEU A 541 18.68 -32.91 20.14
N ILE A 542 18.95 -32.18 21.22
CA ILE A 542 18.23 -30.95 21.59
C ILE A 542 18.28 -29.92 20.44
N HIS A 543 19.45 -29.74 19.83
CA HIS A 543 19.67 -28.76 18.76
C HIS A 543 19.28 -29.26 17.36
N ALA A 544 19.33 -30.57 17.09
CA ALA A 544 19.10 -31.16 15.76
C ALA A 544 17.65 -31.67 15.55
N THR A 545 16.73 -31.45 16.48
CA THR A 545 15.32 -31.84 16.32
C THR A 545 14.36 -30.66 16.29
N ASP A 546 13.50 -30.63 15.27
CA ASP A 546 12.35 -29.72 15.15
C ASP A 546 11.18 -30.15 16.05
N SER A 547 11.11 -31.44 16.41
CA SER A 547 10.01 -32.00 17.21
C SER A 547 10.09 -31.51 18.65
N ASN A 548 9.05 -30.79 19.09
CA ASN A 548 8.92 -30.35 20.49
C ASN A 548 8.89 -31.53 21.48
N GLU A 549 8.33 -32.68 21.09
CA GLU A 549 8.29 -33.89 21.91
C GLU A 549 9.70 -34.53 22.04
N THR A 550 10.41 -34.68 20.92
CA THR A 550 11.79 -35.20 20.92
C THR A 550 12.72 -34.26 21.69
N ARG A 551 12.53 -32.94 21.57
CA ARG A 551 13.30 -31.94 22.32
C ARG A 551 12.99 -31.98 23.82
N ALA A 552 11.74 -32.19 24.21
CA ALA A 552 11.35 -32.35 25.62
C ALA A 552 11.94 -33.63 26.24
N ILE A 553 11.96 -34.74 25.49
CA ILE A 553 12.66 -35.97 25.90
C ILE A 553 14.16 -35.70 26.08
N ALA A 554 14.81 -35.00 25.13
CA ALA A 554 16.23 -34.72 25.19
C ALA A 554 16.61 -33.74 26.32
N ILE A 555 15.79 -32.73 26.62
CA ILE A 555 16.01 -31.83 27.77
C ILE A 555 15.86 -32.62 29.09
N SER A 556 14.78 -33.38 29.25
CA SER A 556 14.58 -34.22 30.45
C SER A 556 15.61 -35.35 30.58
N GLU A 557 16.24 -35.76 29.49
CA GLU A 557 17.39 -36.66 29.51
C GLU A 557 18.62 -35.95 30.09
N LEU A 558 18.91 -34.72 29.64
CA LEU A 558 20.06 -33.93 30.08
C LEU A 558 20.01 -33.63 31.57
N ASP A 559 18.88 -33.12 32.06
CA ASP A 559 18.70 -32.75 33.48
C ASP A 559 19.01 -33.95 34.39
N ARG A 560 18.37 -35.10 34.14
CA ARG A 560 18.54 -36.34 34.89
C ARG A 560 19.93 -36.97 34.71
N TYR A 561 20.57 -36.77 33.56
CA TYR A 561 21.92 -37.26 33.31
C TYR A 561 22.97 -36.45 34.10
N ASP A 562 22.80 -35.13 34.19
CA ASP A 562 23.61 -34.27 35.05
C ASP A 562 23.35 -34.56 36.54
N GLU A 563 22.09 -34.73 36.99
CA GLU A 563 21.77 -35.22 38.35
C GLU A 563 22.50 -36.53 38.67
N SER A 564 22.55 -37.48 37.71
CA SER A 564 23.24 -38.75 37.89
C SER A 564 24.77 -38.59 37.96
N ILE A 565 25.35 -37.60 37.27
CA ILE A 565 26.77 -37.27 37.35
C ILE A 565 27.08 -36.63 38.72
N GLU A 566 26.28 -35.67 39.15
CA GLU A 566 26.46 -34.99 40.44
C GLU A 566 26.33 -35.97 41.61
N ALA A 567 25.27 -36.79 41.65
CA ALA A 567 25.07 -37.80 42.70
C ALA A 567 26.23 -38.81 42.80
N TYR A 568 26.80 -39.22 41.65
CA TYR A 568 27.96 -40.11 41.64
C TYR A 568 29.23 -39.40 42.13
N GLN A 569 29.47 -38.15 41.73
CA GLN A 569 30.60 -37.34 42.22
C GLN A 569 30.49 -37.07 43.73
N ASP A 570 29.31 -36.72 44.24
CA ASP A 570 29.12 -36.37 45.64
C ASP A 570 29.34 -37.55 46.59
N VAL A 571 28.88 -38.75 46.24
CA VAL A 571 29.20 -39.97 47.01
C VAL A 571 30.71 -40.25 46.99
N LEU A 572 31.38 -40.01 45.85
CA LEU A 572 32.84 -40.15 45.72
C LEU A 572 33.59 -39.14 46.61
N GLN A 573 33.18 -37.86 46.58
CA GLN A 573 33.77 -36.80 47.39
C GLN A 573 33.50 -37.00 48.88
N PHE A 574 32.28 -37.38 49.26
CA PHE A 574 31.91 -37.72 50.63
C PHE A 574 32.76 -38.88 51.16
N ASN A 575 32.92 -39.96 50.39
CA ASN A 575 33.72 -41.11 50.81
C ASN A 575 35.22 -40.77 50.95
N ILE A 576 35.78 -39.97 50.04
CA ILE A 576 37.16 -39.44 50.16
C ILE A 576 37.31 -38.58 51.43
N LEU A 577 36.39 -37.63 51.67
CA LEU A 577 36.43 -36.75 52.84
C LEU A 577 36.25 -37.53 54.15
N LYS A 578 35.31 -38.48 54.18
CA LYS A 578 35.07 -39.36 55.33
C LYS A 578 36.32 -40.13 55.72
N ILE A 579 36.99 -40.80 54.77
CA ILE A 579 38.23 -41.52 55.06
C ILE A 579 39.36 -40.57 55.46
N LYS A 580 39.48 -39.39 54.82
CA LYS A 580 40.49 -38.39 55.21
C LYS A 580 40.31 -37.90 56.65
N ILE A 581 39.08 -37.73 57.13
CA ILE A 581 38.76 -37.25 58.48
C ILE A 581 38.81 -38.39 59.51
N THR A 582 38.06 -39.46 59.30
CA THR A 582 37.83 -40.54 60.29
C THR A 582 38.95 -41.58 60.34
N LYS A 583 39.71 -41.73 59.25
CA LYS A 583 40.63 -42.86 59.00
C LYS A 583 39.95 -44.23 58.99
N ASP A 584 38.65 -44.29 58.71
CA ASP A 584 37.87 -45.54 58.67
C ASP A 584 37.05 -45.65 57.36
N PRO A 585 37.24 -46.71 56.55
CA PRO A 585 36.44 -46.97 55.35
C PRO A 585 35.14 -47.73 55.61
N SER A 586 34.89 -48.24 56.83
CA SER A 586 33.84 -49.23 57.13
C SER A 586 32.43 -48.76 56.78
N ASP A 587 32.14 -47.49 57.06
CA ASP A 587 30.83 -46.85 56.85
C ASP A 587 30.78 -45.96 55.58
N CYS A 588 31.52 -46.30 54.52
CA CYS A 588 31.42 -45.57 53.25
C CYS A 588 30.06 -45.78 52.56
N LEU A 589 29.52 -44.73 51.95
CA LEU A 589 28.25 -44.79 51.23
C LEU A 589 28.40 -45.66 49.97
N PRO A 590 27.38 -46.48 49.61
CA PRO A 590 27.35 -47.20 48.35
C PRO A 590 27.25 -46.24 47.18
N PHE A 591 27.93 -46.53 46.08
CA PHE A 591 27.84 -45.74 44.86
C PHE A 591 26.47 -45.90 44.18
N PRO A 592 25.90 -44.81 43.62
CA PRO A 592 24.77 -44.93 42.72
C PRO A 592 25.20 -45.62 41.41
N SER A 593 24.23 -45.94 40.56
CA SER A 593 24.49 -46.40 39.20
C SER A 593 25.39 -45.42 38.44
N PHE A 594 26.29 -45.95 37.61
CA PHE A 594 27.10 -45.12 36.71
C PHE A 594 26.20 -44.36 35.72
N PRO A 595 26.51 -43.12 35.32
CA PRO A 595 25.63 -42.34 34.44
C PRO A 595 25.44 -42.97 33.05
N GLU A 596 24.20 -43.27 32.72
CA GLU A 596 23.78 -43.88 31.46
C GLU A 596 22.53 -43.21 30.87
N LEU A 597 22.46 -43.22 29.54
CA LEU A 597 21.36 -42.66 28.78
C LEU A 597 20.13 -43.56 28.88
N SER A 598 18.93 -42.99 29.03
CA SER A 598 17.71 -43.79 29.11
C SER A 598 17.36 -44.43 27.76
N SER A 599 16.70 -45.59 27.78
CA SER A 599 16.17 -46.21 26.56
C SER A 599 15.23 -45.26 25.80
N LYS A 600 14.43 -44.47 26.51
CA LYS A 600 13.53 -43.47 25.91
C LYS A 600 14.28 -42.43 25.09
N PHE A 601 15.44 -41.96 25.56
CA PHE A 601 16.29 -41.07 24.78
C PHE A 601 16.89 -41.78 23.57
N LEU A 602 17.44 -42.98 23.73
CA LEU A 602 18.06 -43.74 22.64
C LEU A 602 17.03 -44.07 21.53
N ASP A 603 15.80 -44.43 21.91
CA ASP A 603 14.68 -44.65 20.98
C ASP A 603 14.28 -43.34 20.26
N ALA A 604 14.23 -42.21 20.98
CA ALA A 604 13.89 -40.90 20.42
C ALA A 604 15.00 -40.33 19.51
N GLU A 605 16.27 -40.53 19.86
CA GLU A 605 17.44 -40.18 19.05
C GLU A 605 17.44 -40.99 17.75
N LYS A 606 17.32 -42.32 17.86
CA LYS A 606 17.21 -43.20 16.71
C LYS A 606 16.04 -42.78 15.81
N SER A 607 14.89 -42.48 16.39
CA SER A 607 13.71 -42.00 15.67
C SER A 607 13.90 -40.62 15.02
N GLN A 608 14.88 -39.81 15.45
CA GLN A 608 15.25 -38.56 14.78
C GLN A 608 16.15 -38.83 13.57
N TRP A 609 17.12 -39.75 13.68
CA TRP A 609 18.02 -40.10 12.57
C TRP A 609 17.39 -41.03 11.52
N GLU A 610 16.33 -41.76 11.88
CA GLU A 610 15.52 -42.56 10.94
C GLU A 610 14.42 -41.73 10.22
N LYS A 611 14.29 -40.43 10.49
CA LYS A 611 13.41 -39.54 9.71
C LYS A 611 13.97 -39.34 8.29
N PRO A 612 13.14 -39.42 7.24
CA PRO A 612 13.59 -39.03 5.90
C PRO A 612 13.96 -37.54 5.86
N THR A 613 15.04 -37.19 5.14
CA THR A 613 15.57 -35.83 5.01
C THR A 613 14.80 -34.94 4.03
N PHE A 614 13.51 -35.21 3.85
CA PHE A 614 12.56 -34.48 3.01
C PHE A 614 11.23 -34.38 3.77
N GLY A 615 10.48 -33.30 3.55
CA GLY A 615 9.24 -33.04 4.29
C GLY A 615 8.18 -34.10 4.05
N GLU A 616 7.22 -34.22 4.98
CA GLU A 616 6.15 -35.23 4.90
C GLU A 616 5.24 -35.11 3.67
N LYS A 617 5.35 -34.01 2.91
CA LYS A 617 4.62 -33.76 1.67
C LYS A 617 5.51 -33.90 0.42
N ASP A 618 6.82 -33.99 0.58
CA ASP A 618 7.76 -33.82 -0.53
C ASP A 618 7.95 -35.14 -1.27
N CYS A 619 8.19 -35.06 -2.57
CA CYS A 619 8.42 -36.24 -3.39
C CYS A 619 9.85 -36.77 -3.19
N ALA A 620 9.99 -37.97 -2.63
CA ALA A 620 11.27 -38.64 -2.32
C ALA A 620 12.09 -39.12 -3.54
N VAL A 621 11.99 -38.41 -4.68
CA VAL A 621 12.75 -38.59 -5.92
C VAL A 621 13.16 -37.24 -6.54
N CYS A 622 12.36 -36.18 -6.38
CA CYS A 622 12.67 -34.84 -6.93
C CYS A 622 12.73 -33.72 -5.89
N PHE A 623 12.33 -34.00 -4.64
CA PHE A 623 12.38 -33.11 -3.46
C PHE A 623 11.43 -31.89 -3.50
N ASP A 624 10.57 -31.77 -4.52
CA ASP A 624 9.49 -30.76 -4.56
C ASP A 624 8.29 -31.16 -3.66
N GLU A 625 7.58 -30.18 -3.08
CA GLU A 625 6.33 -30.38 -2.32
C GLU A 625 5.23 -30.94 -3.24
N ILE A 626 4.61 -32.07 -2.88
CA ILE A 626 3.48 -32.62 -3.64
C ILE A 626 2.21 -31.82 -3.34
N HIS A 627 1.68 -31.11 -4.33
CA HIS A 627 0.49 -30.28 -4.14
C HIS A 627 -0.81 -31.10 -4.11
N LYS A 628 -1.86 -30.57 -3.47
CA LYS A 628 -3.15 -31.27 -3.21
C LYS A 628 -3.90 -31.74 -4.47
N ASN A 629 -3.59 -31.16 -5.63
CA ASN A 629 -4.15 -31.47 -6.94
C ASN A 629 -3.34 -32.53 -7.71
N GLU A 630 -2.23 -33.01 -7.16
CA GLU A 630 -1.33 -33.96 -7.82
C GLU A 630 -1.52 -35.39 -7.32
N ARG A 631 -1.22 -36.36 -8.20
CA ARG A 631 -1.39 -37.78 -7.89
C ARG A 631 -0.18 -38.30 -7.12
N ILE A 632 -0.42 -38.69 -5.88
CA ILE A 632 0.56 -39.33 -4.99
C ILE A 632 0.71 -40.81 -5.37
N SER A 633 1.87 -41.40 -5.08
CA SER A 633 2.10 -42.84 -5.02
C SER A 633 3.02 -43.17 -3.85
N THR A 634 2.94 -44.41 -3.35
CA THR A 634 3.70 -44.97 -2.23
C THR A 634 4.15 -46.39 -2.61
N CYS A 635 5.28 -46.88 -2.10
CA CYS A 635 5.68 -48.27 -2.39
C CYS A 635 4.81 -49.26 -1.59
N PRO A 636 4.38 -50.38 -2.19
CA PRO A 636 3.71 -51.50 -1.51
C PRO A 636 4.37 -52.08 -0.24
N ASN A 637 5.65 -51.81 0.02
CA ASN A 637 6.32 -52.26 1.25
C ASN A 637 5.79 -51.47 2.47
N PRO A 638 5.13 -52.12 3.46
CA PRO A 638 4.52 -51.41 4.61
C PRO A 638 5.53 -50.78 5.57
N LYS A 639 6.85 -51.06 5.42
CA LYS A 639 7.92 -50.35 6.13
C LYS A 639 8.43 -49.11 5.39
N CYS A 640 7.81 -48.74 4.26
CA CYS A 640 8.22 -47.63 3.41
C CYS A 640 7.15 -46.52 3.42
N SER A 641 7.32 -45.56 4.33
CA SER A 641 6.46 -44.37 4.48
C SER A 641 6.58 -43.25 3.43
N PRO A 642 7.66 -43.10 2.62
CA PRO A 642 7.79 -41.99 1.67
C PRO A 642 6.68 -41.88 0.63
N LYS A 643 6.36 -40.63 0.29
CA LYS A 643 5.43 -40.25 -0.77
C LYS A 643 6.21 -39.84 -2.02
N TYR A 644 5.57 -40.00 -3.16
CA TYR A 644 6.12 -39.67 -4.46
C TYR A 644 5.05 -39.03 -5.34
N HIS A 645 5.45 -38.09 -6.20
CA HIS A 645 4.69 -37.80 -7.41
C HIS A 645 4.53 -39.09 -8.23
N GLN A 646 3.33 -39.43 -8.68
CA GLN A 646 3.06 -40.64 -9.47
C GLN A 646 3.95 -40.74 -10.73
N LYS A 647 4.26 -39.59 -11.35
CA LYS A 647 5.21 -39.50 -12.48
C LYS A 647 6.63 -39.92 -12.07
N CYS A 648 7.11 -39.41 -10.94
CA CYS A 648 8.47 -39.67 -10.44
C CYS A 648 8.62 -41.11 -9.94
N TYR A 649 7.61 -41.64 -9.24
CA TYR A 649 7.57 -43.05 -8.84
C TYR A 649 7.60 -43.98 -10.07
N LYS A 650 6.68 -43.78 -11.03
CA LYS A 650 6.61 -44.60 -12.25
C LYS A 650 7.93 -44.57 -13.02
N LYS A 651 8.51 -43.39 -13.25
CA LYS A 651 9.80 -43.22 -13.96
C LYS A 651 10.96 -43.91 -13.23
N ALA A 652 10.97 -43.94 -11.90
CA ALA A 652 12.02 -44.60 -11.13
C ALA A 652 11.85 -46.13 -11.09
N MET A 653 10.62 -46.63 -10.97
CA MET A 653 10.32 -48.07 -11.08
C MET A 653 10.61 -48.59 -12.50
N GLU A 654 10.32 -47.82 -13.55
CA GLU A 654 10.69 -48.10 -14.94
C GLU A 654 12.22 -48.18 -15.15
N ALA A 655 13.00 -47.47 -14.32
CA ALA A 655 14.46 -47.42 -14.44
C ALA A 655 15.20 -48.52 -13.65
N ARG A 656 14.64 -49.01 -12.54
CA ARG A 656 15.33 -49.96 -11.63
C ARG A 656 14.47 -51.07 -10.99
N ALA A 657 13.16 -51.09 -11.20
CA ALA A 657 12.22 -52.09 -10.63
C ALA A 657 12.31 -52.29 -9.09
N VAL A 658 12.81 -51.28 -8.36
CA VAL A 658 12.90 -51.27 -6.90
C VAL A 658 12.56 -49.88 -6.37
N CYS A 659 12.05 -49.82 -5.15
CA CYS A 659 11.71 -48.57 -4.47
C CYS A 659 12.95 -47.63 -4.40
N PRO A 660 12.84 -46.35 -4.81
CA PRO A 660 13.96 -45.41 -4.76
C PRO A 660 14.53 -45.17 -3.35
N TYR A 661 13.72 -45.40 -2.31
CA TYR A 661 14.11 -45.19 -0.92
C TYR A 661 14.50 -46.50 -0.21
N CYS A 662 13.57 -47.46 -0.07
CA CYS A 662 13.85 -48.70 0.68
C CYS A 662 14.53 -49.81 -0.13
N GLN A 663 14.81 -49.58 -1.43
CA GLN A 663 15.51 -50.48 -2.36
C GLN A 663 14.92 -51.90 -2.49
N THR A 664 13.73 -52.13 -1.94
CA THR A 664 12.98 -53.38 -2.06
C THR A 664 12.26 -53.41 -3.42
N SER A 665 12.15 -54.58 -4.05
CA SER A 665 11.25 -54.77 -5.19
C SER A 665 9.80 -54.55 -4.77
N CYS A 666 9.10 -53.67 -5.46
CA CYS A 666 7.66 -53.44 -5.37
C CYS A 666 7.10 -53.05 -6.75
#